data_AF-A0A8T1LWZ4-F1
#
_entry.id   AF-A0A8T1LWZ4-F1
#
_cell.length_a   1.000
_cell.length_b   1.000
_cell.length_c   1.000
_cell.angle_alpha   90.00
_cell.angle_beta   90.00
_cell.angle_gamma   90.00
#
_symmetry.space_group_name_H-M   'P 1'
#
loop_
_entity.id
_entity.type
_entity.pdbx_description
1 polymer ?
#
loop_
_entity_poly.entity_id
_entity_poly.type
_entity_poly.pdbx_seq_one_letter_code
_entity_poly.pdbx_strand_id
1 'polypeptide(L)'
;MAALVGLRGPPLRTVPVRLRGNETARSYLRRLKDDRAVTRNKVHKSESLEQSRRWYAQEVAAQRGEGRLFEDPFFPADDSSIRRGGKRGCSEYDWLRPHEVTRDPKFIIDGISRFDVKQGEIGDCWFLAALSSLSIHPKLLDQVVPSGQTFNMQESKNDTTIPYCGMFWFRFWRFGQWCDVVVDDRLPTRRGRLVFMHSSDRDEFWSALLEKAYVKLLGTYEAMRGGNTAEAMEDFTGGLTELMDLGAKAPPDLFRIMERAHCRSSLMACSIDATPEQVESEGPYGLILGHAYSVTDVRTFMLVSSREPAKQVRLIRLRNPWGNDREWYGPWSDKSNEWNAISVSERKRIGLVFDNDGEFWMSYEDFVRYFSRLEFCHLGPETGHFGQPSRLEKPRGCWEMTIEVGEWIKYSTAGGCRNNERTFHMNPQFRVHVIDPDETDDDNTGTIIIGLMQMGRRENFQEHHTIGYALYRIPEDYPSGMLLPRSFFERNVSKCRSPAFINIREICGRHKLPPGEYMIIPSTFEPNQEAKFLLRIFSEKPCKTSELDDATTISHDEATGISTLGVDDETMLRLEAAFNDIAGPSGDIRATELRDILNASFTKEFPFNGFSSETARSMVALVDADLSGALGFAEFKKLWMDLRIWKSMFKKFDRDKNGSFDAFELRDVMRSLGFQVSNKVYNAIVQRYADSAGRIMFDDYILLLVRLVTVVETFKAQERLNDGRAVFGLEDFVRSTIYI
;
A
#
# COMPACT_ATOMS: atom_id res chain seq x y z
N MET A 1 19.09 69.55 22.73
CA MET A 1 20.47 69.08 22.96
C MET A 1 20.38 67.70 23.58
N ALA A 2 20.36 66.63 22.79
CA ALA A 2 21.53 65.91 22.28
C ALA A 2 22.23 65.08 23.37
N ALA A 3 22.02 63.75 23.32
CA ALA A 3 23.06 62.71 23.25
C ALA A 3 22.67 61.46 24.05
N LEU A 4 22.36 60.35 23.36
CA LEU A 4 22.66 58.98 23.79
C LEU A 4 22.59 58.05 22.56
N VAL A 5 23.76 57.86 21.95
CA VAL A 5 24.16 56.71 21.09
C VAL A 5 24.77 55.69 22.07
N GLY A 6 24.63 54.37 22.00
CA GLY A 6 23.97 53.45 21.09
C GLY A 6 24.24 52.03 21.61
N LEU A 7 23.46 51.05 21.14
CA LEU A 7 23.78 49.62 20.94
C LEU A 7 22.48 48.94 20.47
N ARG A 8 22.24 48.99 19.15
CA ARG A 8 21.18 48.22 18.48
C ARG A 8 21.74 46.85 18.11
N GLY A 9 21.22 45.78 18.71
CA GLY A 9 21.23 44.45 18.09
C GLY A 9 20.20 44.37 16.97
N PRO A 10 20.31 43.42 16.02
CA PRO A 10 19.38 43.34 14.89
C PRO A 10 17.98 42.97 15.40
N PRO A 11 16.91 43.60 14.89
CA PRO A 11 15.56 43.17 15.21
C PRO A 11 15.31 41.79 14.58
N LEU A 12 14.65 40.93 15.37
CA LEU A 12 14.03 39.68 14.94
C LEU A 12 13.38 39.86 13.57
N ARG A 13 13.80 39.06 12.57
CA ARG A 13 12.99 38.86 11.37
C ARG A 13 11.81 37.96 11.74
N THR A 14 10.78 38.54 12.34
CA THR A 14 9.42 37.99 12.24
C THR A 14 9.08 37.94 10.76
N VAL A 15 8.87 36.74 10.22
CA VAL A 15 8.36 36.59 8.84
C VAL A 15 7.01 37.29 8.78
N PRO A 16 6.80 38.29 7.91
CA PRO A 16 5.51 38.96 7.81
C PRO A 16 4.50 37.99 7.19
N VAL A 17 3.54 37.55 7.99
CA VAL A 17 2.36 36.82 7.51
C VAL A 17 1.54 37.78 6.65
N ARG A 18 1.45 37.51 5.34
CA ARG A 18 0.62 38.32 4.42
C ARG A 18 -0.86 38.04 4.68
N LEU A 19 -1.50 38.94 5.42
CA LEU A 19 -2.96 39.08 5.45
C LEU A 19 -3.45 39.32 4.01
N ARG A 20 -4.53 38.64 3.59
CA ARG A 20 -5.11 38.87 2.26
C ARG A 20 -5.95 40.14 2.30
N GLY A 21 -5.48 41.23 1.70
CA GLY A 21 -6.25 42.49 1.58
C GLY A 21 -6.63 43.08 2.94
N ASN A 22 -7.91 43.46 3.12
CA ASN A 22 -8.45 44.07 4.35
C ASN A 22 -8.80 43.05 5.45
N GLU A 23 -8.00 42.00 5.60
CA GLU A 23 -8.22 40.97 6.62
C GLU A 23 -7.73 41.45 8.00
N THR A 24 -8.61 41.50 8.99
CA THR A 24 -8.28 41.79 10.40
C THR A 24 -7.71 40.55 11.12
N ALA A 25 -6.95 40.74 12.20
CA ALA A 25 -6.45 39.63 13.03
C ALA A 25 -7.59 38.70 13.54
N ARG A 26 -8.78 39.26 13.82
CA ARG A 26 -9.98 38.50 14.19
C ARG A 26 -10.55 37.67 13.04
N SER A 27 -10.57 38.19 11.82
CA SER A 27 -11.02 37.44 10.64
C SER A 27 -10.01 36.37 10.20
N TYR A 28 -8.72 36.61 10.41
CA TYR A 28 -7.66 35.62 10.20
C TYR A 28 -7.76 34.45 11.17
N LEU A 29 -7.93 34.74 12.47
CA LEU A 29 -8.20 33.72 13.49
C LEU A 29 -9.51 32.96 13.22
N ARG A 30 -10.54 33.63 12.68
CA ARG A 30 -11.80 32.98 12.29
C ARG A 30 -11.63 32.06 11.06
N ARG A 31 -10.79 32.45 10.10
CA ARG A 31 -10.45 31.60 8.94
C ARG A 31 -9.64 30.37 9.36
N LEU A 32 -8.67 30.54 10.26
CA LEU A 32 -7.96 29.41 10.89
C LEU A 32 -8.92 28.51 11.68
N LYS A 33 -9.91 29.08 12.35
CA LYS A 33 -10.95 28.33 13.08
C LYS A 33 -11.78 27.45 12.16
N ASP A 34 -12.15 27.97 10.99
CA ASP A 34 -12.87 27.19 9.99
C ASP A 34 -11.95 26.13 9.36
N ASP A 35 -10.68 26.44 9.05
CA ASP A 35 -9.73 25.55 8.35
C ASP A 35 -8.91 24.56 9.21
N ARG A 36 -9.23 24.36 10.50
CA ARG A 36 -8.46 23.43 11.35
C ARG A 36 -8.47 22.01 10.80
N ALA A 37 -7.30 21.53 10.40
CA ALA A 37 -7.15 20.20 9.81
C ALA A 37 -7.51 19.12 10.83
N VAL A 38 -7.12 19.30 12.10
CA VAL A 38 -7.31 18.30 13.19
C VAL A 38 -8.78 18.11 13.58
N THR A 39 -9.67 19.05 13.22
CA THR A 39 -11.12 18.93 13.47
C THR A 39 -11.91 18.45 12.25
N ARG A 40 -11.31 18.50 11.06
CA ARG A 40 -11.96 18.09 9.80
C ARG A 40 -11.50 16.73 9.31
N ASN A 41 -10.24 16.38 9.57
CA ASN A 41 -9.61 15.16 9.10
C ASN A 41 -9.06 14.37 10.28
N LYS A 42 -9.24 13.05 10.22
CA LYS A 42 -8.69 12.09 11.19
C LYS A 42 -7.15 12.14 11.25
N VAL A 43 -6.52 12.41 10.11
CA VAL A 43 -5.07 12.47 9.91
C VAL A 43 -4.69 13.64 9.01
N HIS A 44 -3.46 14.13 9.13
CA HIS A 44 -2.84 15.05 8.18
C HIS A 44 -1.71 14.32 7.44
N LYS A 45 -1.41 14.72 6.20
CA LYS A 45 -0.34 14.11 5.40
C LYS A 45 0.80 15.11 5.27
N SER A 46 2.01 14.68 5.56
CA SER A 46 3.22 15.49 5.42
C SER A 46 4.34 14.71 4.75
N GLU A 47 5.16 15.41 3.98
CA GLU A 47 6.31 14.81 3.29
C GLU A 47 7.54 14.74 4.21
N SER A 48 7.58 15.54 5.28
CA SER A 48 8.72 15.59 6.19
C SER A 48 8.32 15.96 7.62
N LEU A 49 9.19 15.57 8.57
CA LEU A 49 9.04 15.91 9.98
C LEU A 49 9.03 17.43 10.21
N GLU A 50 9.81 18.18 9.45
CA GLU A 50 9.87 19.64 9.57
C GLU A 50 8.56 20.31 9.13
N GLN A 51 7.99 19.87 8.00
CA GLN A 51 6.69 20.37 7.53
C GLN A 51 5.63 20.08 8.58
N SER A 52 5.63 18.87 9.12
CA SER A 52 4.66 18.50 10.14
C SER A 52 4.84 19.27 11.45
N ARG A 53 6.07 19.49 11.90
CA ARG A 53 6.34 20.32 13.10
C ARG A 53 5.78 21.74 12.94
N ARG A 54 5.92 22.34 11.76
CA ARG A 54 5.36 23.68 11.45
C ARG A 54 3.83 23.65 11.44
N TRP A 55 3.23 22.64 10.82
CA TRP A 55 1.78 22.46 10.79
C TRP A 55 1.22 22.26 12.22
N TYR A 56 1.80 21.35 12.99
CA TYR A 56 1.36 21.05 14.34
C TYR A 56 1.46 22.26 15.27
N ALA A 57 2.54 23.06 15.16
CA ALA A 57 2.66 24.31 15.91
C ALA A 57 1.54 25.32 15.60
N GLN A 58 1.06 25.38 14.34
CA GLN A 58 -0.07 26.24 13.95
C GLN A 58 -1.39 25.74 14.55
N GLU A 59 -1.62 24.43 14.56
CA GLU A 59 -2.80 23.82 15.17
C GLU A 59 -2.83 24.03 16.70
N VAL A 60 -1.68 23.90 17.37
CA VAL A 60 -1.53 24.20 18.81
C VAL A 60 -1.82 25.67 19.09
N ALA A 61 -1.30 26.60 18.29
CA ALA A 61 -1.57 28.03 18.44
C ALA A 61 -3.07 28.34 18.27
N ALA A 62 -3.73 27.71 17.29
CA ALA A 62 -5.16 27.84 17.06
C ALA A 62 -5.97 27.27 18.26
N GLN A 63 -5.59 26.12 18.79
CA GLN A 63 -6.26 25.50 19.93
C GLN A 63 -6.13 26.34 21.21
N ARG A 64 -4.93 26.86 21.50
CA ARG A 64 -4.72 27.76 22.65
C ARG A 64 -5.54 29.04 22.54
N GLY A 65 -5.75 29.54 21.32
CA GLY A 65 -6.65 30.67 21.05
C GLY A 65 -8.11 30.43 21.44
N GLU A 66 -8.56 29.18 21.60
CA GLU A 66 -9.91 28.86 22.09
C GLU A 66 -10.04 28.88 23.61
N GLY A 67 -8.94 28.84 24.35
CA GLY A 67 -8.94 28.85 25.81
C GLY A 67 -9.44 27.56 26.47
N ARG A 68 -9.52 26.44 25.73
CA ARG A 68 -9.91 25.12 26.24
C ARG A 68 -8.92 24.04 25.79
N LEU A 69 -8.82 22.97 26.59
CA LEU A 69 -8.02 21.80 26.20
C LEU A 69 -8.65 21.10 25.00
N PHE A 70 -7.82 20.49 24.16
CA PHE A 70 -8.28 19.75 23.00
C PHE A 70 -9.08 18.51 23.41
N GLU A 71 -10.14 18.26 22.65
CA GLU A 71 -10.96 17.06 22.72
C GLU A 71 -11.08 16.54 21.29
N ASP A 72 -10.61 15.30 21.09
CA ASP A 72 -10.52 14.70 19.77
C ASP A 72 -11.91 14.32 19.24
N PRO A 73 -12.38 14.92 18.13
CA PRO A 73 -13.70 14.61 17.57
C PRO A 73 -13.73 13.24 16.85
N PHE A 74 -12.57 12.68 16.50
CA PHE A 74 -12.47 11.42 15.76
C PHE A 74 -12.19 10.22 16.67
N PHE A 75 -11.85 10.44 17.93
CA PHE A 75 -11.54 9.40 18.90
C PHE A 75 -12.07 9.79 20.29
N PRO A 76 -13.39 9.68 20.52
CA PRO A 76 -14.01 10.12 21.76
C PRO A 76 -13.54 9.30 22.97
N ALA A 77 -13.59 9.91 24.15
CA ALA A 77 -13.26 9.28 25.42
C ALA A 77 -14.44 8.44 25.95
N ASP A 78 -14.85 7.42 25.20
CA ASP A 78 -15.94 6.51 25.55
C ASP A 78 -15.76 5.11 24.97
N ASP A 79 -16.69 4.19 25.25
CA ASP A 79 -16.57 2.78 24.84
C ASP A 79 -16.55 2.58 23.32
N SER A 80 -16.97 3.56 22.51
CA SER A 80 -16.88 3.46 21.04
C SER A 80 -15.44 3.50 20.54
N SER A 81 -14.51 4.05 21.33
CA SER A 81 -13.05 3.99 21.10
C SER A 81 -12.40 2.73 21.68
N ILE A 82 -13.08 2.04 22.60
CA ILE A 82 -12.56 0.81 23.22
C ILE A 82 -12.83 -0.41 22.32
N ARG A 83 -14.07 -0.58 21.88
CA ARG A 83 -14.54 -1.78 21.18
C ARG A 83 -15.56 -1.48 20.09
N ARG A 84 -15.67 -2.38 19.11
CA ARG A 84 -16.64 -2.23 18.03
C ARG A 84 -18.07 -2.32 18.58
N GLY A 85 -18.91 -1.34 18.23
CA GLY A 85 -20.30 -1.28 18.72
C GLY A 85 -20.44 -0.77 20.16
N GLY A 86 -19.38 -0.24 20.77
CA GLY A 86 -19.45 0.46 22.05
C GLY A 86 -20.43 1.65 22.01
N LYS A 87 -21.14 1.89 23.12
CA LYS A 87 -22.13 2.96 23.21
C LYS A 87 -21.42 4.30 23.44
N ARG A 88 -21.66 5.28 22.56
CA ARG A 88 -21.19 6.65 22.75
C ARG A 88 -21.73 7.24 24.07
N GLY A 89 -20.88 7.99 24.76
CA GLY A 89 -21.21 8.63 26.04
C GLY A 89 -21.32 7.69 27.25
N CYS A 90 -21.10 6.38 27.08
CA CYS A 90 -20.95 5.42 28.17
C CYS A 90 -19.49 4.96 28.19
N SER A 91 -18.89 4.87 29.38
CA SER A 91 -17.58 4.22 29.50
C SER A 91 -17.45 3.30 30.69
N GLU A 92 -16.87 2.12 30.45
CA GLU A 92 -16.41 1.20 31.48
C GLU A 92 -15.10 1.66 32.15
N TYR A 93 -14.44 2.67 31.58
CA TYR A 93 -13.17 3.21 32.02
C TYR A 93 -13.31 4.68 32.39
N ASP A 94 -12.52 5.12 33.36
CA ASP A 94 -12.38 6.53 33.69
C ASP A 94 -11.35 7.15 32.74
N TRP A 95 -11.76 8.01 31.83
CA TRP A 95 -10.85 8.67 30.90
C TRP A 95 -10.27 9.92 31.52
N LEU A 96 -9.02 9.82 31.99
CA LEU A 96 -8.33 10.88 32.72
C LEU A 96 -7.14 11.41 31.91
N ARG A 97 -6.86 12.70 32.01
CA ARG A 97 -5.62 13.31 31.50
C ARG A 97 -4.47 13.03 32.47
N PRO A 98 -3.20 13.02 32.02
CA PRO A 98 -2.03 12.86 32.89
C PRO A 98 -1.99 13.81 34.10
N HIS A 99 -2.43 15.05 33.93
CA HIS A 99 -2.54 16.03 35.03
C HIS A 99 -3.58 15.67 36.11
N GLU A 100 -4.51 14.77 35.81
CA GLU A 100 -5.51 14.24 36.75
C GLU A 100 -5.01 12.95 37.43
N VAL A 101 -3.99 12.30 36.84
CA VAL A 101 -3.40 11.05 37.33
C VAL A 101 -2.20 11.31 38.24
N THR A 102 -1.33 12.26 37.87
CA THR A 102 -0.13 12.64 38.63
C THR A 102 0.07 14.16 38.71
N ARG A 103 0.94 14.60 39.62
CA ARG A 103 1.20 16.01 39.91
C ARG A 103 2.16 16.67 38.91
N ASP A 104 3.12 15.92 38.37
CA ASP A 104 4.16 16.43 37.46
C ASP A 104 4.26 15.52 36.23
N PRO A 105 3.24 15.48 35.35
CA PRO A 105 3.28 14.63 34.18
C PRO A 105 4.36 15.10 33.20
N LYS A 106 5.13 14.16 32.68
CA LYS A 106 6.20 14.36 31.71
C LYS A 106 5.91 13.55 30.47
N PHE A 107 6.27 14.13 29.33
CA PHE A 107 6.13 13.42 28.07
C PHE A 107 7.14 12.28 28.00
N ILE A 108 8.42 12.62 28.18
CA ILE A 108 9.57 11.69 28.22
C ILE A 108 10.44 12.05 29.44
N ILE A 109 10.96 11.06 30.15
CA ILE A 109 11.87 11.21 31.30
C ILE A 109 13.22 10.56 30.96
N ASP A 110 14.32 11.32 31.05
CA ASP A 110 15.68 10.81 30.82
C ASP A 110 15.93 10.15 29.44
N GLY A 111 15.15 10.57 28.44
CA GLY A 111 15.20 10.02 27.07
C GLY A 111 14.27 8.83 26.92
N ILE A 112 14.10 8.34 25.69
CA ILE A 112 13.23 7.19 25.46
C ILE A 112 13.97 5.91 25.83
N SER A 113 13.40 5.18 26.77
CA SER A 113 13.89 3.90 27.24
C SER A 113 12.83 2.81 27.03
N ARG A 114 13.28 1.56 27.05
CA ARG A 114 12.39 0.40 26.96
C ARG A 114 11.50 0.24 28.20
N PHE A 115 11.91 0.79 29.36
CA PHE A 115 11.14 0.69 30.60
C PHE A 115 9.86 1.53 30.54
N ASP A 116 9.78 2.39 29.54
CA ASP A 116 8.65 3.25 29.23
C ASP A 116 7.54 2.51 28.49
N VAL A 117 7.81 1.28 28.03
CA VAL A 117 6.92 0.49 27.18
C VAL A 117 6.55 -0.81 27.89
N LYS A 118 5.43 -0.79 28.64
CA LYS A 118 4.84 -1.99 29.27
C LYS A 118 3.47 -2.29 28.71
N GLN A 119 3.22 -3.57 28.47
CA GLN A 119 1.93 -4.05 27.97
C GLN A 119 0.86 -3.93 29.06
N GLY A 120 -0.35 -3.51 28.65
CA GLY A 120 -1.53 -3.48 29.50
C GLY A 120 -2.50 -4.64 29.24
N GLU A 121 -3.80 -4.41 29.38
CA GLU A 121 -4.85 -5.43 29.21
C GLU A 121 -5.12 -5.86 27.73
N ILE A 122 -4.42 -5.27 26.77
CA ILE A 122 -4.56 -5.55 25.33
C ILE A 122 -3.43 -6.47 24.86
N GLY A 123 -3.75 -7.39 23.94
CA GLY A 123 -2.78 -8.28 23.31
C GLY A 123 -2.05 -7.62 22.15
N ASP A 124 -1.28 -6.57 22.42
CA ASP A 124 -0.55 -5.75 21.43
C ASP A 124 0.98 -5.90 21.52
N CYS A 125 1.48 -6.99 22.12
CA CYS A 125 2.91 -7.29 22.26
C CYS A 125 3.73 -7.12 20.97
N TRP A 126 3.14 -7.40 19.81
CA TRP A 126 3.72 -7.19 18.49
C TRP A 126 4.12 -5.73 18.22
N PHE A 127 3.30 -4.77 18.68
CA PHE A 127 3.55 -3.34 18.54
C PHE A 127 4.67 -2.89 19.49
N LEU A 128 4.66 -3.40 20.73
CA LEU A 128 5.72 -3.12 21.72
C LEU A 128 7.07 -3.66 21.25
N ALA A 129 7.11 -4.87 20.68
CA ALA A 129 8.33 -5.47 20.15
C ALA A 129 8.96 -4.59 19.07
N ALA A 130 8.17 -4.11 18.10
CA ALA A 130 8.64 -3.21 17.06
C ALA A 130 9.12 -1.86 17.64
N LEU A 131 8.38 -1.31 18.62
CA LEU A 131 8.74 -0.04 19.25
C LEU A 131 10.05 -0.15 20.05
N SER A 132 10.25 -1.27 20.73
CA SER A 132 11.49 -1.57 21.43
C SER A 132 12.68 -1.62 20.46
N SER A 133 12.53 -2.26 19.31
CA SER A 133 13.55 -2.24 18.25
C SER A 133 13.77 -0.84 17.66
N LEU A 134 12.73 -0.02 17.52
CA LEU A 134 12.85 1.36 17.05
C LEU A 134 13.58 2.26 18.06
N SER A 135 13.38 2.02 19.36
CA SER A 135 13.92 2.86 20.45
C SER A 135 15.45 3.00 20.44
N ILE A 136 16.15 2.00 19.86
CA ILE A 136 17.60 1.98 19.75
C ILE A 136 18.13 2.92 18.64
N HIS A 137 17.23 3.47 17.82
CA HIS A 137 17.53 4.37 16.71
C HIS A 137 16.85 5.74 16.91
N PRO A 138 17.45 6.66 17.70
CA PRO A 138 16.82 7.94 18.09
C PRO A 138 16.31 8.79 16.93
N LYS A 139 16.98 8.77 15.78
CA LYS A 139 16.57 9.54 14.59
C LYS A 139 15.31 8.98 13.92
N LEU A 140 15.17 7.65 13.86
CA LEU A 140 13.98 7.00 13.35
C LEU A 140 12.83 7.14 14.35
N LEU A 141 13.14 7.01 15.63
CA LEU A 141 12.18 7.23 16.70
C LEU A 141 11.62 8.67 16.69
N ASP A 142 12.43 9.69 16.44
CA ASP A 142 11.96 11.09 16.31
C ASP A 142 11.06 11.31 15.09
N GLN A 143 11.09 10.41 14.09
CA GLN A 143 10.07 10.42 13.02
C GLN A 143 8.71 10.00 13.56
N VAL A 144 8.64 9.04 14.48
CA VAL A 144 7.36 8.51 15.00
C VAL A 144 6.86 9.28 16.21
N VAL A 145 7.78 9.60 17.13
CA VAL A 145 7.58 10.33 18.39
C VAL A 145 8.37 11.64 18.34
N PRO A 146 7.83 12.69 17.70
CA PRO A 146 8.54 13.95 17.56
C PRO A 146 8.88 14.60 18.90
N SER A 147 10.15 14.97 19.05
CA SER A 147 10.68 15.67 20.22
C SER A 147 10.10 17.09 20.42
N GLY A 148 10.15 17.60 21.66
CA GLY A 148 9.72 18.97 21.99
C GLY A 148 8.26 19.10 22.42
N GLN A 149 7.52 18.00 22.52
CA GLN A 149 6.20 17.96 23.15
C GLN A 149 6.33 17.97 24.67
N THR A 150 5.41 18.63 25.38
CA THR A 150 5.46 18.75 26.84
C THR A 150 4.06 18.93 27.45
N PHE A 151 3.93 18.63 28.73
CA PHE A 151 2.76 18.94 29.56
C PHE A 151 2.82 20.36 30.16
N ASN A 152 3.93 21.08 30.00
CA ASN A 152 4.06 22.44 30.51
C ASN A 152 3.27 23.45 29.68
N MET A 153 2.44 24.26 30.34
CA MET A 153 1.62 25.31 29.72
C MET A 153 2.43 26.54 29.29
N GLN A 154 3.59 26.77 29.93
CA GLN A 154 4.42 27.93 29.69
C GLN A 154 5.27 27.75 28.42
N GLU A 155 5.39 28.82 27.64
CA GLU A 155 6.31 28.85 26.51
C GLU A 155 7.75 28.81 27.04
N SER A 156 8.52 27.83 26.57
CA SER A 156 9.95 27.76 26.82
C SER A 156 10.65 28.89 26.06
N LYS A 157 11.76 29.40 26.61
CA LYS A 157 12.66 30.32 25.88
C LYS A 157 13.38 29.63 24.71
N ASN A 158 13.34 28.30 24.63
CA ASN A 158 13.91 27.53 23.53
C ASN A 158 12.88 27.36 22.40
N ASP A 159 13.28 27.69 21.17
CA ASP A 159 12.44 27.80 19.96
C ASP A 159 11.86 26.46 19.45
N THR A 160 12.08 25.35 20.17
CA THR A 160 11.73 24.00 19.73
C THR A 160 10.65 23.31 20.58
N THR A 161 10.30 23.86 21.74
CA THR A 161 9.29 23.27 22.64
C THR A 161 7.89 23.76 22.28
N ILE A 162 6.94 22.84 22.16
CA ILE A 162 5.55 23.12 21.81
C ILE A 162 4.70 23.14 23.10
N PRO A 163 4.05 24.27 23.44
CA PRO A 163 3.35 24.43 24.71
C PRO A 163 2.10 23.55 24.80
N TYR A 164 1.79 23.12 26.03
CA TYR A 164 0.65 22.25 26.29
C TYR A 164 -0.70 22.89 25.99
N CYS A 165 -1.56 22.14 25.30
CA CYS A 165 -2.98 22.46 25.10
C CYS A 165 -3.88 21.21 25.08
N GLY A 166 -3.38 20.10 25.66
CA GLY A 166 -4.06 18.80 25.62
C GLY A 166 -3.99 18.09 24.27
N MET A 167 -3.08 18.49 23.38
CA MET A 167 -2.79 17.83 22.09
C MET A 167 -1.41 17.16 22.15
N PHE A 168 -1.32 15.98 21.56
CA PHE A 168 -0.06 15.29 21.27
C PHE A 168 -0.09 14.77 19.83
N TRP A 169 1.08 14.70 19.22
CA TRP A 169 1.26 14.40 17.80
C TRP A 169 2.29 13.30 17.60
N PHE A 170 1.94 12.37 16.72
CA PHE A 170 2.76 11.24 16.31
C PHE A 170 2.68 11.09 14.79
N ARG A 171 3.66 10.41 14.20
CA ARG A 171 3.65 10.11 12.76
C ARG A 171 3.74 8.63 12.53
N PHE A 172 2.94 8.14 11.60
CA PHE A 172 2.99 6.75 11.15
C PHE A 172 3.03 6.73 9.64
N TRP A 173 3.88 5.88 9.08
CA TRP A 173 3.85 5.56 7.67
C TRP A 173 2.64 4.68 7.40
N ARG A 174 1.75 5.09 6.51
CA ARG A 174 0.54 4.35 6.16
C ARG A 174 0.41 4.26 4.66
N PHE A 175 0.54 3.03 4.14
CA PHE A 175 0.26 2.69 2.74
C PHE A 175 0.97 3.59 1.72
N GLY A 176 2.26 3.85 1.93
CA GLY A 176 3.08 4.67 1.03
C GLY A 176 3.27 6.12 1.47
N GLN A 177 2.63 6.56 2.57
CA GLN A 177 2.63 7.98 2.93
C GLN A 177 2.75 8.20 4.44
N TRP A 178 3.53 9.19 4.86
CA TRP A 178 3.59 9.62 6.26
C TRP A 178 2.32 10.38 6.66
N CYS A 179 1.67 9.89 7.70
CA CYS A 179 0.45 10.43 8.26
C CYS A 179 0.69 10.94 9.68
N ASP A 180 0.39 12.20 9.90
CA ASP A 180 0.40 12.85 11.19
C ASP A 180 -0.91 12.64 11.92
N VAL A 181 -0.82 12.11 13.13
CA VAL A 181 -1.95 11.77 13.99
C VAL A 181 -1.86 12.60 15.25
N VAL A 182 -2.90 13.40 15.46
CA VAL A 182 -3.06 14.18 16.68
C VAL A 182 -4.11 13.49 17.56
N VAL A 183 -3.79 13.33 18.84
CA VAL A 183 -4.71 12.83 19.86
C VAL A 183 -4.80 13.82 21.01
N ASP A 184 -5.95 13.82 21.71
CA ASP A 184 -5.97 14.38 23.05
C ASP A 184 -5.29 13.45 24.06
N ASP A 185 -4.99 13.95 25.25
CA ASP A 185 -4.30 13.20 26.30
C ASP A 185 -5.21 12.48 27.30
N ARG A 186 -6.52 12.32 27.03
CA ARG A 186 -7.39 11.51 27.88
C ARG A 186 -7.07 10.03 27.67
N LEU A 187 -6.63 9.32 28.71
CA LEU A 187 -6.25 7.92 28.64
C LEU A 187 -7.21 7.05 29.46
N PRO A 188 -7.54 5.82 29.02
CA PRO A 188 -8.36 4.90 29.79
C PRO A 188 -7.68 4.49 31.09
N THR A 189 -8.35 4.76 32.21
CA THR A 189 -7.88 4.38 33.54
C THR A 189 -8.90 3.53 34.30
N ARG A 190 -8.40 2.79 35.27
CA ARG A 190 -9.21 2.09 36.27
C ARG A 190 -8.64 2.41 37.64
N ARG A 191 -9.44 3.09 38.49
CA ARG A 191 -9.00 3.55 39.81
C ARG A 191 -7.74 4.43 39.74
N GLY A 192 -7.68 5.33 38.76
CA GLY A 192 -6.57 6.28 38.57
C GLY A 192 -5.26 5.65 38.09
N ARG A 193 -5.28 4.43 37.52
CA ARG A 193 -4.13 3.79 36.88
C ARG A 193 -4.43 3.51 35.42
N LEU A 194 -3.44 3.72 34.55
CA LEU A 194 -3.52 3.37 33.13
C LEU A 194 -3.79 1.86 32.98
N VAL A 195 -4.69 1.53 32.06
CA VAL A 195 -5.13 0.14 31.81
C VAL A 195 -4.34 -0.50 30.67
N PHE A 196 -4.00 0.29 29.65
CA PHE A 196 -3.30 -0.15 28.45
C PHE A 196 -1.81 0.15 28.55
N MET A 197 -1.13 0.46 27.44
CA MET A 197 0.31 0.70 27.45
C MET A 197 0.68 1.83 28.43
N HIS A 198 1.75 1.62 29.21
CA HIS A 198 2.24 2.62 30.17
C HIS A 198 3.73 2.43 30.49
N SER A 199 4.35 3.48 31.07
CA SER A 199 5.72 3.43 31.58
C SER A 199 5.79 2.79 32.96
N SER A 200 6.97 2.27 33.30
CA SER A 200 7.31 1.91 34.68
C SER A 200 7.33 3.13 35.59
N ASP A 201 7.73 4.27 35.05
CA ASP A 201 7.61 5.56 35.71
C ASP A 201 6.15 6.04 35.59
N ARG A 202 5.56 6.44 36.72
CA ARG A 202 4.18 6.90 36.76
C ARG A 202 3.99 8.30 36.21
N ASP A 203 5.08 9.04 36.07
CA ASP A 203 5.07 10.41 35.59
C ASP A 203 5.34 10.51 34.09
N GLU A 204 5.56 9.39 33.38
CA GLU A 204 5.87 9.37 31.95
C GLU A 204 4.75 8.78 31.07
N PHE A 205 4.41 9.47 29.96
CA PHE A 205 3.18 9.20 29.20
C PHE A 205 3.34 9.07 27.67
N TRP A 206 4.53 9.23 27.09
CA TRP A 206 4.69 9.20 25.62
C TRP A 206 4.22 7.89 24.99
N SER A 207 4.49 6.74 25.63
CA SER A 207 4.16 5.41 25.13
C SER A 207 2.65 5.16 25.11
N ALA A 208 1.96 5.52 26.19
CA ALA A 208 0.50 5.45 26.28
C ALA A 208 -0.20 6.31 25.23
N LEU A 209 0.35 7.52 24.98
CA LEU A 209 -0.18 8.43 23.97
C LEU A 209 0.13 7.96 22.54
N LEU A 210 1.29 7.34 22.33
CA LEU A 210 1.66 6.72 21.05
C LEU A 210 0.72 5.56 20.71
N GLU A 211 0.48 4.65 21.68
CA GLU A 211 -0.49 3.56 21.54
C GLU A 211 -1.86 4.13 21.17
N LYS A 212 -2.35 5.14 21.90
CA LYS A 212 -3.62 5.81 21.60
C LYS A 212 -3.66 6.39 20.17
N ALA A 213 -2.59 7.03 19.71
CA ALA A 213 -2.52 7.59 18.36
C ALA A 213 -2.57 6.50 17.28
N TYR A 214 -1.89 5.38 17.51
CA TYR A 214 -1.95 4.25 16.60
C TYR A 214 -3.32 3.57 16.62
N VAL A 215 -3.91 3.38 17.80
CA VAL A 215 -5.28 2.89 17.99
C VAL A 215 -6.29 3.77 17.26
N LYS A 216 -6.14 5.09 17.32
CA LYS A 216 -6.99 6.01 16.57
C LYS A 216 -6.97 5.66 15.09
N LEU A 217 -5.82 5.34 14.49
CA LEU A 217 -5.74 4.92 13.08
C LEU A 217 -6.57 3.66 12.82
N LEU A 218 -6.43 2.64 13.68
CA LEU A 218 -7.15 1.36 13.57
C LEU A 218 -8.64 1.47 13.85
N GLY A 219 -9.05 2.45 14.65
CA GLY A 219 -10.45 2.77 14.98
C GLY A 219 -10.83 2.48 16.43
N THR A 220 -10.36 1.38 17.01
CA THR A 220 -10.65 1.00 18.40
C THR A 220 -9.47 0.29 19.07
N TYR A 221 -9.38 0.35 20.39
CA TYR A 221 -8.37 -0.38 21.15
C TYR A 221 -8.46 -1.90 20.93
N GLU A 222 -9.66 -2.44 20.77
CA GLU A 222 -9.88 -3.85 20.41
C GLU A 222 -9.19 -4.26 19.10
N ALA A 223 -9.14 -3.35 18.11
CA ALA A 223 -8.53 -3.63 16.81
C ALA A 223 -6.99 -3.82 16.87
N MET A 224 -6.34 -3.46 17.98
CA MET A 224 -4.91 -3.73 18.23
C MET A 224 -4.61 -5.20 18.50
N ARG A 225 -5.62 -6.01 18.86
CA ARG A 225 -5.39 -7.43 19.19
C ARG A 225 -4.95 -8.20 17.94
N GLY A 226 -3.94 -9.04 18.10
CA GLY A 226 -3.51 -10.00 17.06
C GLY A 226 -2.93 -9.35 15.81
N GLY A 227 -1.92 -8.50 15.96
CA GLY A 227 -1.09 -8.02 14.84
C GLY A 227 0.27 -8.73 14.77
N ASN A 228 1.07 -8.34 13.78
CA ASN A 228 2.41 -8.87 13.54
C ASN A 228 3.43 -7.73 13.69
N THR A 229 4.58 -8.01 14.33
CA THR A 229 5.68 -7.06 14.54
C THR A 229 6.10 -6.35 13.25
N ALA A 230 6.10 -7.08 12.12
CA ALA A 230 6.35 -6.54 10.80
C ALA A 230 5.43 -5.36 10.43
N GLU A 231 4.15 -5.44 10.79
CA GLU A 231 3.16 -4.40 10.51
C GLU A 231 3.50 -3.11 11.25
N ALA A 232 3.87 -3.21 12.53
CA ALA A 232 4.26 -2.05 13.33
C ALA A 232 5.59 -1.47 12.84
N MET A 233 6.55 -2.32 12.49
CA MET A 233 7.85 -1.88 11.99
C MET A 233 7.73 -1.09 10.68
N GLU A 234 6.90 -1.55 9.76
CA GLU A 234 6.55 -0.83 8.53
C GLU A 234 5.91 0.51 8.84
N ASP A 235 4.95 0.54 9.78
CA ASP A 235 4.22 1.76 10.12
C ASP A 235 5.09 2.77 10.89
N PHE A 236 6.17 2.32 11.52
CA PHE A 236 7.13 3.18 12.20
C PHE A 236 8.25 3.70 11.29
N THR A 237 8.54 3.02 10.18
CA THR A 237 9.76 3.29 9.41
C THR A 237 9.53 3.57 7.93
N GLY A 238 8.38 3.19 7.40
CA GLY A 238 8.13 3.10 5.95
C GLY A 238 8.98 2.05 5.24
N GLY A 239 9.70 1.21 5.98
CA GLY A 239 10.53 0.14 5.47
C GLY A 239 9.71 -1.06 4.98
N LEU A 240 10.41 -2.04 4.40
CA LEU A 240 9.86 -3.33 3.97
C LEU A 240 10.37 -4.43 4.90
N THR A 241 9.45 -5.23 5.47
CA THR A 241 9.82 -6.30 6.38
C THR A 241 9.97 -7.63 5.66
N GLU A 242 11.06 -8.36 5.93
CA GLU A 242 11.31 -9.72 5.46
C GLU A 242 11.48 -10.65 6.67
N LEU A 243 10.85 -11.83 6.65
CA LEU A 243 10.97 -12.84 7.70
C LEU A 243 11.74 -14.05 7.16
N MET A 244 12.73 -14.52 7.92
CA MET A 244 13.50 -15.73 7.63
C MET A 244 13.42 -16.72 8.79
N ASP A 245 13.09 -17.97 8.47
CA ASP A 245 13.21 -19.10 9.39
C ASP A 245 14.70 -19.44 9.60
N LEU A 246 15.10 -19.65 10.86
CA LEU A 246 16.45 -20.06 11.24
C LEU A 246 16.56 -21.59 11.40
N GLY A 247 17.67 -22.07 11.96
CA GLY A 247 17.95 -23.49 12.09
C GLY A 247 18.18 -24.18 10.73
N ALA A 248 17.57 -25.34 10.53
CA ALA A 248 17.75 -26.15 9.31
C ALA A 248 17.18 -25.49 8.04
N LYS A 249 16.34 -24.46 8.17
CA LYS A 249 15.74 -23.72 7.06
C LYS A 249 16.50 -22.44 6.70
N ALA A 250 17.52 -22.06 7.49
CA ALA A 250 18.28 -20.85 7.26
C ALA A 250 18.95 -20.86 5.87
N PRO A 251 18.92 -19.74 5.12
CA PRO A 251 19.58 -19.69 3.83
C PRO A 251 21.11 -19.85 4.00
N PRO A 252 21.81 -20.55 3.09
CA PRO A 252 23.25 -20.78 3.21
C PRO A 252 24.09 -19.50 3.30
N ASP A 253 23.62 -18.41 2.68
CA ASP A 253 24.27 -17.11 2.66
C ASP A 253 23.67 -16.09 3.65
N LEU A 254 22.90 -16.56 4.65
CA LEU A 254 22.24 -15.71 5.65
C LEU A 254 23.18 -14.70 6.30
N PHE A 255 24.38 -15.11 6.73
CA PHE A 255 25.32 -14.20 7.38
C PHE A 255 25.69 -13.00 6.48
N ARG A 256 25.89 -13.25 5.18
CA ARG A 256 26.17 -12.18 4.21
C ARG A 256 24.96 -11.28 4.00
N ILE A 257 23.76 -11.84 4.00
CA ILE A 257 22.50 -11.07 3.96
C ILE A 257 22.42 -10.15 5.17
N MET A 258 22.76 -10.65 6.37
CA MET A 258 22.80 -9.88 7.61
C MET A 258 23.85 -8.76 7.57
N GLU A 259 25.07 -9.04 7.11
CA GLU A 259 26.12 -8.00 6.94
C GLU A 259 25.65 -6.90 5.97
N ARG A 260 25.03 -7.28 4.84
CA ARG A 260 24.49 -6.31 3.87
C ARG A 260 23.35 -5.49 4.46
N ALA A 261 22.43 -6.14 5.17
CA ALA A 261 21.32 -5.47 5.84
C ALA A 261 21.84 -4.45 6.86
N HIS A 262 22.83 -4.84 7.67
CA HIS A 262 23.51 -3.96 8.62
C HIS A 262 24.21 -2.78 7.92
N CYS A 263 24.97 -3.02 6.85
CA CYS A 263 25.65 -1.98 6.07
C CYS A 263 24.67 -0.95 5.45
N ARG A 264 23.43 -1.37 5.19
CA ARG A 264 22.33 -0.51 4.70
C ARG A 264 21.45 0.05 5.81
N SER A 265 21.90 -0.09 7.07
CA SER A 265 21.19 0.31 8.28
C SER A 265 19.77 -0.25 8.40
N SER A 266 19.52 -1.44 7.84
CA SER A 266 18.26 -2.17 8.06
C SER A 266 18.14 -2.55 9.53
N LEU A 267 16.93 -2.48 10.07
CA LEU A 267 16.65 -2.95 11.42
C LEU A 267 16.56 -4.48 11.39
N MET A 268 17.03 -5.14 12.43
CA MET A 268 16.98 -6.59 12.54
C MET A 268 16.49 -6.99 13.92
N ALA A 269 15.49 -7.85 13.97
CA ALA A 269 14.92 -8.40 15.19
C ALA A 269 14.84 -9.93 15.06
N CYS A 270 14.97 -10.66 16.16
CA CYS A 270 14.93 -12.11 16.15
C CYS A 270 14.21 -12.65 17.37
N SER A 271 13.67 -13.85 17.26
CA SER A 271 12.93 -14.48 18.35
C SER A 271 13.19 -15.97 18.43
N ILE A 272 12.88 -16.53 19.60
CA ILE A 272 12.89 -17.96 19.85
C ILE A 272 11.44 -18.41 20.00
N ASP A 273 11.04 -19.43 19.25
CA ASP A 273 9.67 -19.95 19.32
C ASP A 273 9.41 -20.57 20.71
N ALA A 274 8.21 -20.36 21.24
CA ALA A 274 7.76 -20.90 22.52
C ALA A 274 6.34 -21.45 22.42
N THR A 275 6.01 -22.45 23.25
CA THR A 275 4.61 -22.78 23.48
C THR A 275 3.92 -21.69 24.32
N PRO A 276 2.58 -21.57 24.30
CA PRO A 276 1.87 -20.57 25.08
C PRO A 276 2.19 -20.58 26.58
N GLU A 277 2.55 -21.74 27.14
CA GLU A 277 2.94 -21.91 28.56
C GLU A 277 4.39 -21.49 28.85
N GLN A 278 5.20 -21.33 27.79
CA GLN A 278 6.63 -21.03 27.84
C GLN A 278 6.97 -19.63 27.33
N VAL A 279 5.96 -18.83 26.97
CA VAL A 279 6.16 -17.42 26.62
C VAL A 279 6.86 -16.72 27.78
N GLU A 280 7.93 -15.99 27.45
CA GLU A 280 8.72 -15.22 28.43
C GLU A 280 9.43 -16.08 29.48
N SER A 281 9.63 -17.38 29.21
CA SER A 281 10.34 -18.31 30.09
C SER A 281 11.85 -18.39 29.80
N GLU A 282 12.62 -18.86 30.79
CA GLU A 282 14.07 -19.01 30.66
C GLU A 282 14.43 -20.24 29.80
N GLY A 283 15.16 -19.98 28.73
CA GLY A 283 15.74 -20.96 27.84
C GLY A 283 17.22 -21.22 28.14
N PRO A 284 17.89 -22.01 27.27
CA PRO A 284 19.30 -22.34 27.43
C PRO A 284 20.18 -21.10 27.44
N TYR A 285 21.22 -21.13 28.28
CA TYR A 285 22.28 -20.11 28.29
C TYR A 285 21.80 -18.68 28.55
N GLY A 286 20.68 -18.50 29.23
CA GLY A 286 20.14 -17.19 29.63
C GLY A 286 19.25 -16.53 28.57
N LEU A 287 19.03 -17.20 27.43
CA LEU A 287 18.08 -16.77 26.41
C LEU A 287 16.64 -16.93 26.90
N ILE A 288 15.71 -16.16 26.34
CA ILE A 288 14.29 -16.14 26.72
C ILE A 288 13.46 -16.63 25.54
N LEU A 289 12.59 -17.60 25.83
CA LEU A 289 11.69 -18.18 24.83
C LEU A 289 10.47 -17.27 24.63
N GLY A 290 9.95 -17.18 23.40
CA GLY A 290 8.75 -16.41 23.08
C GLY A 290 8.95 -14.90 23.22
N HIS A 291 10.20 -14.45 23.10
CA HIS A 291 10.61 -13.07 23.32
C HIS A 291 11.42 -12.52 22.13
N ALA A 292 11.32 -11.21 21.90
CA ALA A 292 11.99 -10.53 20.80
C ALA A 292 13.32 -9.92 21.25
N TYR A 293 14.36 -10.15 20.47
CA TYR A 293 15.70 -9.58 20.61
C TYR A 293 15.99 -8.69 19.39
N SER A 294 16.87 -7.70 19.56
CA SER A 294 17.35 -6.89 18.43
C SER A 294 18.76 -7.31 18.04
N VAL A 295 19.05 -7.43 16.74
CA VAL A 295 20.42 -7.62 16.25
C VAL A 295 21.02 -6.24 16.01
N THR A 296 22.03 -5.88 16.78
CA THR A 296 22.60 -4.53 16.79
C THR A 296 23.94 -4.42 16.06
N ASP A 297 24.59 -5.53 15.76
CA ASP A 297 25.83 -5.57 14.96
C ASP A 297 26.08 -6.97 14.37
N VAL A 298 26.75 -7.02 13.22
CA VAL A 298 27.07 -8.26 12.50
C VAL A 298 28.47 -8.11 11.92
N ARG A 299 29.43 -8.91 12.40
CA ARG A 299 30.85 -8.74 12.01
C ARG A 299 31.62 -10.04 11.94
N THR A 300 32.59 -10.05 11.03
CA THR A 300 33.64 -11.07 10.96
C THR A 300 34.90 -10.58 11.67
N PHE A 301 35.44 -11.39 12.57
CA PHE A 301 36.66 -11.11 13.33
C PHE A 301 37.79 -12.06 12.94
N MET A 302 39.02 -11.54 12.96
CA MET A 302 40.23 -12.36 12.80
C MET A 302 40.76 -12.75 14.17
N LEU A 303 40.75 -14.05 14.46
CA LEU A 303 41.38 -14.62 15.65
C LEU A 303 42.90 -14.70 15.44
N VAL A 304 43.64 -14.20 16.42
CA VAL A 304 45.10 -14.22 16.43
C VAL A 304 45.55 -15.30 17.40
N SER A 305 46.22 -16.33 16.89
CA SER A 305 46.85 -17.37 17.68
C SER A 305 48.36 -17.36 17.43
N SER A 306 49.15 -17.55 18.48
CA SER A 306 50.61 -17.70 18.36
C SER A 306 51.04 -19.05 17.78
N ARG A 307 50.11 -20.02 17.66
CA ARG A 307 50.41 -21.41 17.27
C ARG A 307 49.65 -21.89 16.03
N GLU A 308 48.65 -21.15 15.58
CA GLU A 308 47.77 -21.54 14.46
C GLU A 308 47.60 -20.37 13.48
N PRO A 309 47.32 -20.65 12.19
CA PRO A 309 47.01 -19.61 11.22
C PRO A 309 45.79 -18.79 11.66
N ALA A 310 45.77 -17.52 11.26
CA ALA A 310 44.68 -16.61 11.61
C ALA A 310 43.34 -17.16 11.10
N LYS A 311 42.38 -17.32 12.02
CA LYS A 311 41.07 -17.93 11.74
C LYS A 311 39.99 -16.86 11.78
N GLN A 312 39.10 -16.86 10.79
CA GLN A 312 37.92 -16.00 10.81
C GLN A 312 36.85 -16.58 11.72
N VAL A 313 36.21 -15.73 12.52
CA VAL A 313 35.01 -16.05 13.28
C VAL A 313 33.91 -15.04 12.96
N ARG A 314 32.68 -15.53 12.81
CA ARG A 314 31.50 -14.74 12.51
C ARG A 314 30.70 -14.54 13.80
N LEU A 315 30.55 -13.30 14.24
CA LEU A 315 29.82 -12.99 15.47
C LEU A 315 28.67 -12.03 15.18
N ILE A 316 27.62 -12.17 15.98
CA ILE A 316 26.42 -11.34 15.96
C ILE A 316 26.29 -10.71 17.34
N ARG A 317 26.04 -9.41 17.39
CA ARG A 317 25.66 -8.70 18.62
C ARG A 317 24.15 -8.61 18.69
N LEU A 318 23.62 -9.06 19.81
CA LEU A 318 22.19 -9.06 20.12
C LEU A 318 21.95 -8.18 21.32
N ARG A 319 20.72 -7.69 21.45
CA ARG A 319 20.26 -6.93 22.59
C ARG A 319 18.95 -7.49 23.11
N ASN A 320 18.93 -7.85 24.39
CA ASN A 320 17.72 -8.16 25.13
C ASN A 320 17.03 -6.87 25.59
N PRO A 321 15.77 -6.59 25.18
CA PRO A 321 15.03 -5.41 25.63
C PRO A 321 14.61 -5.47 27.10
N TRP A 322 14.78 -6.57 27.83
CA TRP A 322 14.70 -6.61 29.31
C TRP A 322 16.03 -6.39 30.04
N GLY A 323 17.16 -6.50 29.32
CA GLY A 323 18.50 -6.06 29.74
C GLY A 323 19.01 -6.69 31.01
N ASN A 324 19.57 -5.88 31.91
CA ASN A 324 20.59 -6.19 32.93
C ASN A 324 20.37 -7.42 33.82
N ASP A 325 19.20 -8.04 33.78
CA ASP A 325 18.85 -9.21 34.57
C ASP A 325 19.17 -10.53 33.84
N ARG A 326 19.22 -10.56 32.49
CA ARG A 326 19.36 -11.81 31.71
C ARG A 326 20.07 -11.61 30.36
N GLU A 327 21.35 -12.01 30.31
CA GLU A 327 22.20 -12.02 29.12
C GLU A 327 22.70 -13.45 28.80
N TRP A 328 23.15 -13.63 27.56
CA TRP A 328 23.83 -14.85 27.12
C TRP A 328 25.08 -15.12 27.96
N TYR A 329 25.17 -16.31 28.55
CA TYR A 329 26.36 -16.75 29.31
C TYR A 329 27.16 -17.87 28.64
N GLY A 330 26.92 -18.12 27.35
CA GLY A 330 27.71 -19.06 26.54
C GLY A 330 28.98 -18.45 25.93
N PRO A 331 29.59 -19.11 24.92
CA PRO A 331 30.76 -18.61 24.21
C PRO A 331 30.53 -17.21 23.62
N TRP A 332 31.53 -16.34 23.72
CA TRP A 332 31.51 -14.92 23.31
C TRP A 332 30.62 -14.00 24.14
N SER A 333 30.04 -14.48 25.24
CA SER A 333 29.44 -13.62 26.26
C SER A 333 30.43 -12.58 26.82
N ASP A 334 29.92 -11.59 27.54
CA ASP A 334 30.71 -10.50 28.09
C ASP A 334 31.83 -10.96 29.04
N LYS A 335 31.64 -12.11 29.70
CA LYS A 335 32.60 -12.72 30.62
C LYS A 335 33.41 -13.86 29.99
N SER A 336 33.27 -14.09 28.68
CA SER A 336 33.87 -15.22 27.96
C SER A 336 35.38 -15.05 27.77
N ASN A 337 36.15 -16.13 27.96
CA ASN A 337 37.60 -16.10 27.76
C ASN A 337 38.01 -16.06 26.27
N GLU A 338 37.10 -16.38 25.38
CA GLU A 338 37.22 -16.42 23.93
C GLU A 338 37.65 -15.06 23.37
N TRP A 339 37.24 -13.96 24.02
CA TRP A 339 37.70 -12.63 23.68
C TRP A 339 39.22 -12.51 23.66
N ASN A 340 39.95 -13.27 24.49
CA ASN A 340 41.42 -13.32 24.54
C ASN A 340 42.08 -13.70 23.21
N ALA A 341 41.36 -14.36 22.30
CA ALA A 341 41.83 -14.65 20.95
C ALA A 341 41.75 -13.45 19.98
N ILE A 342 41.07 -12.35 20.35
CA ILE A 342 41.00 -11.11 19.59
C ILE A 342 41.96 -10.08 20.19
N SER A 343 42.81 -9.49 19.34
CA SER A 343 43.82 -8.51 19.75
C SER A 343 43.22 -7.29 20.45
N VAL A 344 43.93 -6.72 21.43
CA VAL A 344 43.48 -5.55 22.19
C VAL A 344 43.24 -4.33 21.29
N SER A 345 44.07 -4.14 20.25
CA SER A 345 43.88 -3.09 19.25
C SER A 345 42.58 -3.26 18.48
N GLU A 346 42.21 -4.50 18.16
CA GLU A 346 40.97 -4.77 17.43
C GLU A 346 39.74 -4.56 18.32
N ARG A 347 39.79 -5.00 19.59
CA ARG A 347 38.73 -4.73 20.57
C ARG A 347 38.50 -3.24 20.81
N LYS A 348 39.58 -2.45 20.84
CA LYS A 348 39.48 -0.98 20.95
C LYS A 348 38.96 -0.35 19.66
N ARG A 349 39.41 -0.81 18.49
CA ARG A 349 38.97 -0.28 17.18
C ARG A 349 37.46 -0.43 17.00
N ILE A 350 36.91 -1.56 17.42
CA ILE A 350 35.47 -1.85 17.26
C ILE A 350 34.61 -1.23 18.36
N GLY A 351 35.21 -0.60 19.36
CA GLY A 351 34.49 -0.01 20.49
C GLY A 351 33.75 -1.07 21.31
N LEU A 352 34.37 -2.24 21.54
CA LEU A 352 33.74 -3.29 22.32
C LEU A 352 33.58 -2.82 23.78
N VAL A 353 32.35 -2.74 24.24
CA VAL A 353 31.98 -2.38 25.61
C VAL A 353 31.38 -3.62 26.25
N PHE A 354 31.79 -3.92 27.48
CA PHE A 354 31.26 -4.99 28.30
C PHE A 354 30.52 -4.34 29.47
N ASP A 355 29.29 -3.94 29.22
CA ASP A 355 28.42 -3.31 30.22
C ASP A 355 27.23 -4.24 30.43
N ASN A 356 26.69 -4.26 31.65
CA ASN A 356 25.44 -4.96 31.90
C ASN A 356 24.29 -4.08 31.38
N ASP A 357 24.02 -4.14 30.08
CA ASP A 357 23.04 -3.32 29.38
C ASP A 357 22.05 -4.14 28.52
N GLY A 358 22.17 -5.47 28.57
CA GLY A 358 21.41 -6.41 27.77
C GLY A 358 22.01 -6.73 26.42
N GLU A 359 23.09 -6.06 26.00
CA GLU A 359 23.83 -6.42 24.80
C GLU A 359 24.80 -7.57 25.07
N PHE A 360 24.88 -8.49 24.13
CA PHE A 360 25.87 -9.58 24.19
C PHE A 360 26.24 -10.02 22.78
N TRP A 361 27.42 -10.62 22.64
CA TRP A 361 27.82 -11.27 21.40
C TRP A 361 27.64 -12.78 21.48
N MET A 362 27.36 -13.39 20.34
CA MET A 362 27.40 -14.84 20.17
C MET A 362 27.92 -15.23 18.79
N SER A 363 28.32 -16.49 18.63
CA SER A 363 28.71 -17.01 17.32
C SER A 363 27.51 -17.09 16.36
N TYR A 364 27.75 -16.90 15.06
CA TYR A 364 26.72 -17.10 14.05
C TYR A 364 26.12 -18.51 14.11
N GLU A 365 26.96 -19.51 14.37
CA GLU A 365 26.55 -20.91 14.49
C GLU A 365 25.59 -21.12 15.68
N ASP A 366 25.87 -20.51 16.84
CA ASP A 366 24.96 -20.55 17.98
C ASP A 366 23.68 -19.75 17.70
N PHE A 367 23.77 -18.60 17.04
CA PHE A 367 22.60 -17.82 16.65
C PHE A 367 21.62 -18.64 15.81
N VAL A 368 22.09 -19.27 14.72
CA VAL A 368 21.26 -20.12 13.85
C VAL A 368 20.72 -21.35 14.60
N ARG A 369 21.46 -21.84 15.61
CA ARG A 369 21.07 -23.01 16.40
C ARG A 369 19.97 -22.70 17.42
N TYR A 370 20.05 -21.58 18.12
CA TYR A 370 19.16 -21.27 19.26
C TYR A 370 17.99 -20.38 18.89
N PHE A 371 18.13 -19.48 17.91
CA PHE A 371 17.03 -18.63 17.46
C PHE A 371 16.19 -19.34 16.39
N SER A 372 14.90 -19.00 16.35
CA SER A 372 13.94 -19.62 15.45
C SER A 372 13.62 -18.75 14.24
N ARG A 373 13.58 -17.43 14.42
CA ARG A 373 13.18 -16.47 13.38
C ARG A 373 14.07 -15.23 13.40
N LEU A 374 14.31 -14.68 12.22
CA LEU A 374 14.96 -13.40 12.01
C LEU A 374 14.09 -12.53 11.09
N GLU A 375 13.79 -11.33 11.55
CA GLU A 375 13.03 -10.31 10.85
C GLU A 375 13.99 -9.18 10.45
N PHE A 376 13.96 -8.80 9.18
CA PHE A 376 14.64 -7.63 8.64
C PHE A 376 13.60 -6.56 8.36
N CYS A 377 13.87 -5.31 8.71
CA CYS A 377 13.14 -4.17 8.18
C CYS A 377 14.10 -3.30 7.37
N HIS A 378 14.00 -3.42 6.06
CA HIS A 378 14.79 -2.67 5.10
C HIS A 378 14.24 -1.25 4.99
N LEU A 379 15.06 -0.28 5.42
CA LEU A 379 14.69 1.13 5.32
C LEU A 379 14.73 1.57 3.87
N GLY A 380 13.70 2.31 3.45
CA GLY A 380 13.63 2.92 2.13
C GLY A 380 14.58 4.11 1.97
N PRO A 381 14.69 4.69 0.77
CA PRO A 381 15.54 5.87 0.51
C PRO A 381 15.26 7.04 1.46
N GLU A 382 13.99 7.26 1.82
CA GLU A 382 13.55 8.35 2.70
C GLU A 382 14.03 8.21 4.15
N THR A 383 14.23 6.97 4.61
CA THR A 383 14.58 6.69 6.02
C THR A 383 15.94 6.04 6.21
N GLY A 384 16.56 5.56 5.13
CA GLY A 384 17.87 4.92 5.14
C GLY A 384 18.98 5.81 5.68
N HIS A 385 18.88 7.13 5.49
CA HIS A 385 19.86 8.07 6.03
C HIS A 385 19.72 8.34 7.54
N PHE A 386 18.61 7.93 8.16
CA PHE A 386 18.40 8.00 9.61
C PHE A 386 18.90 6.75 10.33
N GLY A 387 19.04 5.63 9.61
CA GLY A 387 19.79 4.49 10.06
C GLY A 387 21.21 4.91 10.44
N GLN A 388 21.71 4.49 11.60
CA GLN A 388 23.03 4.91 12.07
C GLN A 388 24.11 4.14 11.30
N PRO A 389 24.90 4.76 10.41
CA PRO A 389 26.17 4.14 10.04
C PRO A 389 27.06 4.11 11.28
N SER A 390 27.69 2.96 11.53
CA SER A 390 28.90 2.90 12.35
C SER A 390 29.82 4.06 11.96
N ARG A 391 30.32 4.84 12.94
CA ARG A 391 31.27 5.96 12.75
C ARG A 391 32.53 5.58 11.93
N LEU A 392 32.74 4.29 11.69
CA LEU A 392 33.94 3.70 11.10
C LEU A 392 33.74 3.18 9.67
N GLU A 393 32.53 3.20 9.10
CA GLU A 393 32.28 2.61 7.78
C GLU A 393 31.66 3.62 6.80
N LYS A 394 32.18 3.65 5.56
CA LYS A 394 31.51 4.34 4.45
C LYS A 394 30.20 3.60 4.17
N PRO A 395 29.02 4.27 4.15
CA PRO A 395 27.78 3.60 3.77
C PRO A 395 27.94 3.03 2.36
N ARG A 396 27.83 1.71 2.21
CA ARG A 396 28.04 1.01 0.93
C ARG A 396 26.77 0.80 0.11
N GLY A 397 25.66 1.44 0.47
CA GLY A 397 24.49 1.53 -0.39
C GLY A 397 23.23 1.92 0.37
N CYS A 398 22.30 2.58 -0.32
CA CYS A 398 20.90 2.65 0.10
C CYS A 398 20.12 1.64 -0.75
N TRP A 399 18.97 1.19 -0.25
CA TRP A 399 18.03 0.49 -1.12
C TRP A 399 17.45 1.48 -2.12
N GLU A 400 17.37 1.09 -3.39
CA GLU A 400 16.45 1.71 -4.32
C GLU A 400 15.06 1.12 -4.06
N MET A 401 14.03 1.95 -4.12
CA MET A 401 12.65 1.54 -3.87
C MET A 401 11.75 2.11 -4.94
N THR A 402 10.87 1.27 -5.49
CA THR A 402 9.71 1.73 -6.24
C THR A 402 8.42 1.25 -5.60
N ILE A 403 7.40 2.10 -5.64
CA ILE A 403 6.08 1.87 -5.06
C ILE A 403 5.05 2.02 -6.16
N GLU A 404 4.25 0.97 -6.36
CA GLU A 404 3.13 0.96 -7.31
C GLU A 404 1.82 0.70 -6.56
N VAL A 405 0.77 1.46 -6.86
CA VAL A 405 -0.55 1.31 -6.25
C VAL A 405 -1.46 0.60 -7.24
N GLY A 406 -2.10 -0.49 -6.82
CA GLY A 406 -3.04 -1.22 -7.66
C GLY A 406 -4.34 -1.58 -6.94
N GLU A 407 -5.29 -2.12 -7.68
CA GLU A 407 -6.58 -2.54 -7.14
C GLU A 407 -7.09 -3.81 -7.85
N TRP A 408 -7.54 -4.78 -7.07
CA TRP A 408 -8.34 -5.89 -7.55
C TRP A 408 -9.81 -5.48 -7.48
N ILE A 409 -10.45 -5.40 -8.64
CA ILE A 409 -11.85 -5.01 -8.81
C ILE A 409 -12.64 -6.23 -9.25
N LYS A 410 -13.77 -6.48 -8.58
CA LYS A 410 -14.61 -7.64 -8.86
C LYS A 410 -15.02 -7.70 -10.33
N TYR A 411 -15.02 -8.89 -10.91
CA TYR A 411 -15.40 -9.14 -12.31
C TYR A 411 -14.52 -8.48 -13.37
N SER A 412 -13.45 -7.80 -12.96
CA SER A 412 -12.52 -7.10 -13.85
C SER A 412 -11.09 -7.53 -13.60
N THR A 413 -10.40 -6.93 -12.62
CA THR A 413 -8.98 -7.18 -12.35
C THR A 413 -8.74 -8.17 -11.20
N ALA A 414 -9.80 -8.60 -10.50
CA ALA A 414 -9.70 -9.59 -9.42
C ALA A 414 -9.63 -11.04 -9.97
N GLY A 415 -8.54 -11.36 -10.68
CA GLY A 415 -8.39 -12.61 -11.44
C GLY A 415 -8.08 -13.86 -10.60
N GLY A 416 -7.71 -13.70 -9.32
CA GLY A 416 -7.27 -14.80 -8.47
C GLY A 416 -5.88 -15.33 -8.85
N CYS A 417 -5.36 -16.33 -8.14
CA CYS A 417 -4.01 -16.85 -8.36
C CYS A 417 -3.91 -17.78 -9.58
N ARG A 418 -2.71 -18.31 -9.86
CA ARG A 418 -2.43 -19.15 -11.05
C ARG A 418 -3.30 -20.42 -11.15
N ASN A 419 -3.94 -20.84 -10.07
CA ASN A 419 -4.93 -21.94 -10.09
C ASN A 419 -6.19 -21.58 -10.90
N ASN A 420 -6.46 -20.29 -11.11
CA ASN A 420 -7.59 -19.75 -11.84
C ASN A 420 -7.20 -19.38 -13.28
N GLU A 421 -6.92 -20.38 -14.11
CA GLU A 421 -6.37 -20.20 -15.46
C GLU A 421 -7.17 -19.28 -16.38
N ARG A 422 -8.48 -19.26 -16.19
CA ARG A 422 -9.38 -18.46 -17.02
C ARG A 422 -9.29 -16.97 -16.73
N THR A 423 -8.87 -16.58 -15.53
CA THR A 423 -8.99 -15.21 -15.03
C THR A 423 -7.65 -14.64 -14.54
N PHE A 424 -6.63 -15.46 -14.29
CA PHE A 424 -5.33 -15.05 -13.75
C PHE A 424 -4.67 -13.89 -14.54
N HIS A 425 -4.77 -13.93 -15.87
CA HIS A 425 -4.18 -12.93 -16.77
C HIS A 425 -4.83 -11.53 -16.66
N MET A 426 -5.99 -11.44 -16.02
CA MET A 426 -6.73 -10.19 -15.80
C MET A 426 -6.24 -9.41 -14.58
N ASN A 427 -5.42 -10.02 -13.71
CA ASN A 427 -4.79 -9.30 -12.62
C ASN A 427 -3.91 -8.16 -13.18
N PRO A 428 -3.74 -7.05 -12.42
CA PRO A 428 -2.80 -6.00 -12.80
C PRO A 428 -1.39 -6.57 -13.05
N GLN A 429 -0.66 -6.01 -14.01
CA GLN A 429 0.63 -6.54 -14.43
C GLN A 429 1.70 -5.46 -14.28
N PHE A 430 2.75 -5.70 -13.48
CA PHE A 430 3.80 -4.71 -13.23
C PHE A 430 5.12 -5.17 -13.84
N ARG A 431 5.64 -4.40 -14.79
CA ARG A 431 6.93 -4.65 -15.41
C ARG A 431 8.03 -4.24 -14.44
N VAL A 432 9.06 -5.06 -14.30
CA VAL A 432 10.30 -4.74 -13.57
C VAL A 432 11.51 -5.09 -14.43
N HIS A 433 12.44 -4.15 -14.54
CA HIS A 433 13.69 -4.33 -15.29
C HIS A 433 14.88 -4.40 -14.35
N VAL A 434 15.54 -5.56 -14.30
CA VAL A 434 16.78 -5.79 -13.56
C VAL A 434 17.93 -5.42 -14.50
N ILE A 435 18.57 -4.28 -14.25
CA ILE A 435 19.58 -3.71 -15.16
C ILE A 435 20.94 -4.38 -14.94
N ASP A 436 21.43 -4.32 -13.70
CA ASP A 436 22.77 -4.74 -13.34
C ASP A 436 22.75 -5.84 -12.27
N PRO A 437 23.72 -6.76 -12.28
CA PRO A 437 23.95 -7.69 -11.18
C PRO A 437 24.52 -6.97 -9.95
N ASP A 438 24.40 -7.61 -8.79
CA ASP A 438 24.96 -7.10 -7.55
C ASP A 438 26.50 -7.16 -7.61
N GLU A 439 27.18 -6.02 -7.43
CA GLU A 439 28.66 -5.91 -7.58
C GLU A 439 29.49 -6.83 -6.67
N THR A 440 28.87 -7.38 -5.62
CA THR A 440 29.54 -8.17 -4.59
C THR A 440 29.17 -9.65 -4.64
N ASP A 441 28.45 -10.07 -5.69
CA ASP A 441 28.05 -11.46 -5.92
C ASP A 441 28.71 -12.05 -7.16
N ASP A 442 29.29 -13.24 -7.02
CA ASP A 442 29.90 -14.00 -8.12
C ASP A 442 28.85 -14.75 -8.98
N ASP A 443 27.54 -14.56 -8.70
CA ASP A 443 26.44 -15.28 -9.36
C ASP A 443 25.83 -14.51 -10.55
N ASN A 444 26.29 -13.30 -10.83
CA ASN A 444 25.83 -12.44 -11.93
C ASN A 444 24.30 -12.21 -11.92
N THR A 445 23.72 -12.11 -10.72
CA THR A 445 22.30 -11.78 -10.51
C THR A 445 22.12 -10.48 -9.75
N GLY A 446 20.99 -9.81 -9.97
CA GLY A 446 20.55 -8.68 -9.16
C GLY A 446 19.57 -9.14 -8.08
N THR A 447 19.72 -8.63 -6.86
CA THR A 447 18.78 -8.89 -5.76
C THR A 447 17.60 -7.92 -5.84
N ILE A 448 16.39 -8.49 -5.86
CA ILE A 448 15.15 -7.74 -5.67
C ILE A 448 14.35 -8.32 -4.49
N ILE A 449 13.70 -7.46 -3.72
CA ILE A 449 12.79 -7.85 -2.64
C ILE A 449 11.43 -7.23 -2.98
N ILE A 450 10.41 -8.08 -3.08
CA ILE A 450 9.06 -7.68 -3.49
C ILE A 450 8.11 -7.84 -2.30
N GLY A 451 7.51 -6.74 -1.87
CA GLY A 451 6.42 -6.68 -0.89
C GLY A 451 5.09 -6.39 -1.57
N LEU A 452 4.07 -7.22 -1.30
CA LEU A 452 2.69 -7.00 -1.76
C LEU A 452 1.78 -6.80 -0.54
N MET A 453 1.33 -5.57 -0.32
CA MET A 453 0.54 -5.15 0.85
C MET A 453 -0.91 -4.86 0.47
N GLN A 454 -1.87 -5.46 1.15
CA GLN A 454 -3.29 -5.08 1.03
C GLN A 454 -3.63 -3.93 1.98
N MET A 455 -4.42 -2.96 1.50
CA MET A 455 -4.68 -1.71 2.21
C MET A 455 -6.02 -1.71 2.95
N GLY A 456 -6.07 -1.02 4.11
CA GLY A 456 -7.31 -0.59 4.77
C GLY A 456 -8.14 -1.69 5.45
N ARG A 457 -7.63 -2.92 5.52
CA ARG A 457 -8.38 -4.11 5.96
C ARG A 457 -8.80 -4.03 7.42
N ARG A 458 -7.81 -3.91 8.29
CA ARG A 458 -7.99 -3.84 9.74
C ARG A 458 -8.82 -2.62 10.14
N GLU A 459 -8.58 -1.47 9.51
CA GLU A 459 -9.30 -0.22 9.76
C GLU A 459 -10.79 -0.33 9.38
N ASN A 460 -11.11 -1.16 8.38
CA ASN A 460 -12.47 -1.44 7.95
C ASN A 460 -13.08 -2.66 8.64
N PHE A 461 -12.40 -3.24 9.64
CA PHE A 461 -12.81 -4.47 10.33
C PHE A 461 -13.05 -5.64 9.37
N GLN A 462 -12.23 -5.72 8.31
CA GLN A 462 -12.23 -6.79 7.32
C GLN A 462 -11.05 -7.70 7.55
N GLU A 463 -11.27 -9.00 7.36
CA GLU A 463 -10.18 -9.98 7.34
C GLU A 463 -9.27 -9.77 6.13
N HIS A 464 -7.99 -10.07 6.32
CA HIS A 464 -7.03 -10.09 5.24
C HIS A 464 -7.40 -11.17 4.21
N HIS A 465 -7.35 -10.81 2.92
CA HIS A 465 -7.39 -11.83 1.87
C HIS A 465 -6.09 -12.61 1.87
N THR A 466 -6.16 -13.87 1.44
CA THR A 466 -4.97 -14.65 1.10
C THR A 466 -4.34 -14.04 -0.15
N ILE A 467 -3.16 -13.42 -0.04
CA ILE A 467 -2.49 -12.71 -1.14
C ILE A 467 -1.14 -13.33 -1.48
N GLY A 468 -0.69 -13.10 -2.72
CA GLY A 468 0.60 -13.56 -3.22
C GLY A 468 0.88 -13.01 -4.62
N TYR A 469 2.07 -13.26 -5.13
CA TYR A 469 2.46 -12.81 -6.47
C TYR A 469 3.25 -13.88 -7.22
N ALA A 470 3.25 -13.77 -8.54
CA ALA A 470 4.08 -14.58 -9.43
C ALA A 470 4.93 -13.69 -10.35
N LEU A 471 6.15 -14.13 -10.63
CA LEU A 471 7.10 -13.42 -11.48
C LEU A 471 7.36 -14.24 -12.75
N TYR A 472 7.23 -13.61 -13.92
CA TYR A 472 7.49 -14.22 -15.23
C TYR A 472 8.60 -13.47 -15.94
N ARG A 473 9.46 -14.18 -16.68
CA ARG A 473 10.44 -13.53 -17.58
C ARG A 473 9.73 -13.15 -18.88
N ILE A 474 9.96 -11.93 -19.36
CA ILE A 474 9.38 -11.45 -20.61
C ILE A 474 10.36 -11.79 -21.76
N PRO A 475 9.87 -12.34 -22.88
CA PRO A 475 10.67 -12.49 -24.10
C PRO A 475 11.09 -11.13 -24.66
N GLU A 476 12.32 -11.02 -25.17
CA GLU A 476 12.88 -9.75 -25.69
C GLU A 476 12.11 -9.20 -26.89
N ASP A 477 11.39 -10.06 -27.62
CA ASP A 477 10.57 -9.74 -28.78
C ASP A 477 9.12 -9.37 -28.43
N TYR A 478 8.74 -9.39 -27.15
CA TYR A 478 7.37 -9.10 -26.75
C TYR A 478 7.04 -7.60 -26.90
N PRO A 479 5.90 -7.23 -27.52
CA PRO A 479 5.54 -5.83 -27.74
C PRO A 479 5.54 -5.00 -26.45
N SER A 480 6.21 -3.84 -26.50
CA SER A 480 6.16 -2.87 -25.40
C SER A 480 4.75 -2.27 -25.31
N GLY A 481 4.12 -2.32 -24.14
CA GLY A 481 2.81 -1.68 -23.89
C GLY A 481 1.56 -2.54 -24.14
N MET A 482 1.68 -3.86 -24.24
CA MET A 482 0.51 -4.76 -24.33
C MET A 482 0.45 -5.72 -23.14
N LEU A 483 -0.72 -5.86 -22.51
CA LEU A 483 -0.92 -6.85 -21.45
C LEU A 483 -0.61 -8.28 -21.93
N LEU A 484 0.04 -9.07 -21.07
CA LEU A 484 0.29 -10.48 -21.33
C LEU A 484 -1.06 -11.23 -21.42
N PRO A 485 -1.37 -11.89 -22.56
CA PRO A 485 -2.63 -12.59 -22.73
C PRO A 485 -2.66 -13.89 -21.94
N ARG A 486 -3.85 -14.46 -21.79
CA ARG A 486 -4.04 -15.79 -21.21
C ARG A 486 -3.09 -16.86 -21.76
N SER A 487 -2.94 -16.90 -23.09
CA SER A 487 -2.09 -17.88 -23.78
C SER A 487 -0.62 -17.82 -23.38
N PHE A 488 -0.13 -16.66 -22.91
CA PHE A 488 1.22 -16.53 -22.37
C PHE A 488 1.38 -17.36 -21.09
N PHE A 489 0.44 -17.23 -20.14
CA PHE A 489 0.49 -17.91 -18.84
C PHE A 489 0.16 -19.41 -18.92
N GLU A 490 -0.48 -19.85 -20.01
CA GLU A 490 -0.69 -21.27 -20.32
C GLU A 490 0.61 -21.94 -20.82
N ARG A 491 1.49 -21.18 -21.49
CA ARG A 491 2.73 -21.70 -22.09
C ARG A 491 3.98 -21.48 -21.25
N ASN A 492 3.96 -20.50 -20.35
CA ASN A 492 5.13 -20.10 -19.56
C ASN A 492 4.95 -20.44 -18.09
N VAL A 493 6.02 -20.94 -17.47
CA VAL A 493 6.10 -21.15 -16.03
C VAL A 493 6.62 -19.90 -15.33
N SER A 494 6.18 -19.67 -14.09
CA SER A 494 6.71 -18.58 -13.28
C SER A 494 8.19 -18.82 -12.97
N LYS A 495 9.02 -17.78 -13.13
CA LYS A 495 10.43 -17.82 -12.74
C LYS A 495 10.59 -17.87 -11.22
N CYS A 496 9.82 -17.03 -10.53
CA CYS A 496 9.77 -16.91 -9.07
C CYS A 496 8.32 -16.64 -8.62
N ARG A 497 8.04 -16.78 -7.34
CA ARG A 497 6.74 -16.48 -6.72
C ARG A 497 6.93 -16.07 -5.27
N SER A 498 5.90 -15.48 -4.66
CA SER A 498 5.89 -15.25 -3.21
C SER A 498 6.11 -16.57 -2.46
N PRO A 499 6.72 -16.55 -1.26
CA PRO A 499 7.01 -17.78 -0.49
C PRO A 499 5.77 -18.63 -0.24
N ALA A 500 4.63 -17.98 -0.01
CA ALA A 500 3.32 -18.59 0.10
C ALA A 500 2.24 -17.61 -0.37
N PHE A 501 1.02 -18.13 -0.47
CA PHE A 501 -0.20 -17.33 -0.46
C PHE A 501 -0.77 -17.40 0.96
N ILE A 502 -0.84 -16.27 1.65
CA ILE A 502 -1.21 -16.23 3.07
C ILE A 502 -2.03 -14.96 3.37
N ASN A 503 -2.93 -15.06 4.35
CA ASN A 503 -3.86 -14.02 4.76
C ASN A 503 -3.23 -13.05 5.78
N ILE A 504 -2.17 -12.36 5.36
CA ILE A 504 -1.48 -11.32 6.14
C ILE A 504 -1.57 -9.97 5.44
N ARG A 505 -1.24 -8.89 6.16
CA ARG A 505 -1.27 -7.53 5.61
C ARG A 505 -0.31 -7.34 4.43
N GLU A 506 0.92 -7.82 4.55
CA GLU A 506 1.92 -7.78 3.46
C GLU A 506 2.70 -9.09 3.37
N ILE A 507 2.81 -9.63 2.16
CA ILE A 507 3.69 -10.77 1.85
C ILE A 507 4.95 -10.29 1.14
N CYS A 508 6.10 -10.66 1.70
CA CYS A 508 7.41 -10.26 1.20
C CYS A 508 8.19 -11.48 0.68
N GLY A 509 9.01 -11.28 -0.35
CA GLY A 509 9.93 -12.31 -0.84
C GLY A 509 11.15 -11.74 -1.56
N ARG A 510 12.31 -12.31 -1.25
CA ARG A 510 13.62 -11.99 -1.84
C ARG A 510 13.91 -12.92 -3.01
N HIS A 511 14.34 -12.33 -4.13
CA HIS A 511 14.65 -13.04 -5.37
C HIS A 511 15.99 -12.58 -5.93
N LYS A 512 16.77 -13.54 -6.43
CA LYS A 512 17.99 -13.29 -7.21
C LYS A 512 17.72 -13.59 -8.67
N LEU A 513 17.83 -12.58 -9.52
CA LEU A 513 17.44 -12.65 -10.92
C LEU A 513 18.58 -12.22 -11.84
N PRO A 514 18.85 -12.95 -12.92
CA PRO A 514 19.72 -12.44 -13.99
C PRO A 514 19.17 -11.13 -14.56
N PRO A 515 20.03 -10.23 -15.07
CA PRO A 515 19.58 -9.05 -15.79
C PRO A 515 18.57 -9.36 -16.90
N GLY A 516 17.53 -8.54 -17.01
CA GLY A 516 16.43 -8.74 -17.95
C GLY A 516 15.10 -8.14 -17.51
N GLU A 517 14.08 -8.29 -18.36
CA GLU A 517 12.71 -7.86 -18.07
C GLU A 517 11.86 -8.99 -17.47
N TYR A 518 11.12 -8.63 -16.42
CA TYR A 518 10.20 -9.51 -15.74
C TYR A 518 8.84 -8.84 -15.53
N MET A 519 7.81 -9.66 -15.35
CA MET A 519 6.45 -9.24 -15.05
C MET A 519 6.01 -9.80 -13.70
N ILE A 520 5.59 -8.92 -12.79
CA ILE A 520 5.00 -9.25 -11.50
C ILE A 520 3.48 -9.25 -11.65
N ILE A 521 2.85 -10.37 -11.28
CA ILE A 521 1.40 -10.53 -11.26
C ILE A 521 0.95 -10.65 -9.79
N PRO A 522 0.58 -9.55 -9.12
CA PRO A 522 -0.02 -9.58 -7.80
C PRO A 522 -1.47 -10.06 -7.87
N SER A 523 -1.85 -10.98 -6.98
CA SER A 523 -3.20 -11.54 -6.95
C SER A 523 -3.64 -11.93 -5.55
N THR A 524 -4.94 -11.94 -5.33
CA THR A 524 -5.56 -12.74 -4.27
C THR A 524 -5.53 -14.22 -4.65
N PHE A 525 -5.72 -15.12 -3.68
CA PHE A 525 -5.77 -16.55 -3.95
C PHE A 525 -7.02 -16.90 -4.77
N GLU A 526 -8.19 -16.47 -4.28
CA GLU A 526 -9.47 -16.65 -4.95
C GLU A 526 -9.79 -15.47 -5.88
N PRO A 527 -10.48 -15.69 -7.01
CA PRO A 527 -10.93 -14.62 -7.88
C PRO A 527 -12.05 -13.81 -7.21
N ASN A 528 -12.37 -12.64 -7.76
CA ASN A 528 -13.44 -11.74 -7.31
C ASN A 528 -13.30 -11.20 -5.88
N GLN A 529 -12.09 -11.30 -5.30
CA GLN A 529 -11.75 -10.71 -4.02
C GLN A 529 -11.24 -9.27 -4.21
N GLU A 530 -12.02 -8.29 -3.77
CA GLU A 530 -11.68 -6.87 -3.97
C GLU A 530 -10.72 -6.36 -2.92
N ALA A 531 -9.66 -5.67 -3.32
CA ALA A 531 -8.81 -4.90 -2.41
C ALA A 531 -7.95 -3.91 -3.18
N LYS A 532 -7.62 -2.78 -2.54
CA LYS A 532 -6.46 -1.97 -2.94
C LYS A 532 -5.19 -2.57 -2.38
N PHE A 533 -4.11 -2.49 -3.14
CA PHE A 533 -2.82 -2.99 -2.73
C PHE A 533 -1.68 -2.05 -3.10
N LEU A 534 -0.56 -2.20 -2.39
CA LEU A 534 0.71 -1.55 -2.63
C LEU A 534 1.69 -2.64 -3.05
N LEU A 535 2.35 -2.47 -4.19
CA LEU A 535 3.48 -3.29 -4.61
C LEU A 535 4.75 -2.48 -4.39
N ARG A 536 5.65 -3.00 -3.55
CA ARG A 536 6.91 -2.36 -3.19
C ARG A 536 8.07 -3.21 -3.67
N ILE A 537 8.98 -2.62 -4.42
CA ILE A 537 10.13 -3.33 -5.01
C ILE A 537 11.39 -2.65 -4.52
N PHE A 538 12.18 -3.38 -3.73
CA PHE A 538 13.49 -2.95 -3.24
C PHE A 538 14.57 -3.63 -4.07
N SER A 539 15.58 -2.88 -4.50
CA SER A 539 16.71 -3.42 -5.25
C SER A 539 18.03 -2.80 -4.82
N GLU A 540 19.12 -3.57 -4.94
CA GLU A 540 20.46 -3.04 -4.61
C GLU A 540 20.97 -2.04 -5.66
N LYS A 541 20.45 -2.14 -6.88
CA LYS A 541 20.72 -1.26 -8.02
C LYS A 541 19.42 -0.64 -8.53
N PRO A 542 19.48 0.50 -9.25
CA PRO A 542 18.28 1.08 -9.85
C PRO A 542 17.52 0.06 -10.69
N CYS A 543 16.23 -0.11 -10.41
CA CYS A 543 15.31 -0.86 -11.25
C CYS A 543 14.24 0.10 -11.79
N LYS A 544 13.74 -0.17 -12.99
CA LYS A 544 12.59 0.57 -13.54
C LYS A 544 11.35 -0.29 -13.39
N THR A 545 10.29 0.32 -12.89
CA THR A 545 8.98 -0.32 -12.79
C THR A 545 7.92 0.54 -13.45
N SER A 546 6.89 -0.13 -13.93
CA SER A 546 5.69 0.52 -14.45
C SER A 546 4.55 -0.48 -14.47
N GLU A 547 3.34 -0.05 -14.13
CA GLU A 547 2.14 -0.80 -14.48
C GLU A 547 2.07 -0.92 -16.01
N LEU A 548 1.90 -2.14 -16.49
CA LEU A 548 1.62 -2.45 -17.88
C LEU A 548 0.10 -2.44 -18.05
N ASP A 549 -0.37 -1.65 -19.00
CA ASP A 549 -1.78 -1.60 -19.37
C ASP A 549 -1.91 -1.43 -20.89
N ASP A 550 -3.04 -1.85 -21.43
CA ASP A 550 -3.36 -1.73 -22.84
C ASP A 550 -3.69 -0.27 -23.20
N ALA A 551 -3.07 0.25 -24.27
CA ALA A 551 -3.51 1.51 -24.85
C ALA A 551 -4.91 1.37 -25.44
N THR A 552 -5.78 2.35 -25.18
CA THR A 552 -7.14 2.31 -25.74
C THR A 552 -7.09 2.60 -27.24
N THR A 553 -7.29 1.56 -28.04
CA THR A 553 -7.15 1.59 -29.50
C THR A 553 -8.31 0.82 -30.11
N ILE A 554 -8.97 1.44 -31.08
CA ILE A 554 -10.15 0.86 -31.73
C ILE A 554 -9.92 0.87 -33.24
N SER A 555 -9.51 -0.28 -33.77
CA SER A 555 -9.34 -0.54 -35.20
C SER A 555 -10.65 -1.08 -35.78
N HIS A 556 -11.62 -0.17 -35.97
CA HIS A 556 -12.90 -0.50 -36.59
C HIS A 556 -12.71 -1.14 -37.99
N ASP A 557 -11.70 -0.71 -38.75
CA ASP A 557 -11.43 -1.19 -40.11
C ASP A 557 -10.93 -2.65 -40.17
N GLU A 558 -10.24 -3.14 -39.13
CA GLU A 558 -9.75 -4.54 -39.07
C GLU A 558 -10.80 -5.50 -38.50
N ALA A 559 -11.70 -5.02 -37.62
CA ALA A 559 -12.86 -5.78 -37.15
C ALA A 559 -13.83 -6.09 -38.30
N THR A 560 -13.95 -5.16 -39.24
CA THR A 560 -14.61 -5.34 -40.53
C THR A 560 -13.74 -6.09 -41.56
N GLY A 561 -12.67 -6.77 -41.15
CA GLY A 561 -12.01 -7.81 -41.95
C GLY A 561 -12.90 -9.03 -42.24
N ILE A 562 -14.10 -9.07 -41.65
CA ILE A 562 -15.24 -9.91 -42.08
C ILE A 562 -16.14 -9.13 -43.08
N SER A 563 -15.61 -8.10 -43.73
CA SER A 563 -16.16 -7.61 -44.99
C SER A 563 -16.04 -8.77 -45.96
N THR A 564 -17.21 -9.29 -46.35
CA THR A 564 -17.47 -10.49 -47.14
C THR A 564 -17.60 -11.82 -46.37
N LEU A 565 -18.41 -11.87 -45.30
CA LEU A 565 -19.47 -12.89 -45.38
C LEU A 565 -20.33 -12.48 -46.57
N GLY A 566 -20.01 -12.99 -47.77
CA GLY A 566 -20.75 -12.70 -48.98
C GLY A 566 -22.23 -12.94 -48.71
N VAL A 567 -22.97 -11.86 -48.53
CA VAL A 567 -24.43 -11.94 -48.45
C VAL A 567 -24.84 -12.15 -49.89
N ASP A 568 -25.39 -13.32 -50.19
CA ASP A 568 -25.94 -13.56 -51.51
C ASP A 568 -27.02 -12.51 -51.84
N ASP A 569 -27.15 -12.18 -53.13
CA ASP A 569 -28.12 -11.19 -53.60
C ASP A 569 -29.56 -11.53 -53.16
N GLU A 570 -29.85 -12.82 -52.96
CA GLU A 570 -31.14 -13.32 -52.49
C GLU A 570 -31.42 -12.92 -51.04
N THR A 571 -30.44 -13.00 -50.14
CA THR A 571 -30.56 -12.57 -48.75
C THR A 571 -30.68 -11.06 -48.65
N MET A 572 -30.01 -10.30 -49.54
CA MET A 572 -30.18 -8.85 -49.62
C MET A 572 -31.59 -8.47 -50.04
N LEU A 573 -32.15 -9.14 -51.06
CA LEU A 573 -33.53 -8.92 -51.51
C LEU A 573 -34.56 -9.26 -50.43
N ARG A 574 -34.34 -10.33 -49.66
CA ARG A 574 -35.20 -10.68 -48.52
C ARG A 574 -35.11 -9.66 -47.39
N LEU A 575 -33.91 -9.12 -47.14
CA LEU A 575 -33.69 -8.08 -46.14
C LEU A 575 -34.40 -6.77 -46.52
N GLU A 576 -34.32 -6.38 -47.79
CA GLU A 576 -35.01 -5.20 -48.34
C GLU A 576 -36.52 -5.36 -48.33
N ALA A 577 -37.03 -6.53 -48.72
CA ALA A 577 -38.45 -6.83 -48.64
C ALA A 577 -38.97 -6.79 -47.19
N ALA A 578 -38.23 -7.36 -46.24
CA ALA A 578 -38.56 -7.30 -44.82
C ALA A 578 -38.53 -5.85 -44.29
N PHE A 579 -37.51 -5.07 -44.66
CA PHE A 579 -37.44 -3.64 -44.28
C PHE A 579 -38.66 -2.87 -44.79
N ASN A 580 -39.00 -3.01 -46.07
CA ASN A 580 -40.12 -2.28 -46.68
C ASN A 580 -41.48 -2.66 -46.10
N ASP A 581 -41.68 -3.94 -45.75
CA ASP A 581 -42.90 -4.40 -45.08
C ASP A 581 -43.09 -3.71 -43.72
N ILE A 582 -41.99 -3.39 -43.03
CA ILE A 582 -42.01 -2.83 -41.69
C ILE A 582 -41.98 -1.30 -41.68
N ALA A 583 -41.16 -0.69 -42.53
CA ALA A 583 -41.10 0.76 -42.73
C ALA A 583 -42.43 1.32 -43.28
N GLY A 584 -43.18 0.48 -44.00
CA GLY A 584 -44.49 0.80 -44.54
C GLY A 584 -44.45 2.06 -45.43
N PRO A 585 -45.52 2.89 -45.42
CA PRO A 585 -45.58 4.10 -46.25
C PRO A 585 -44.59 5.19 -45.83
N SER A 586 -44.01 5.09 -44.62
CA SER A 586 -43.12 6.11 -44.09
C SER A 586 -41.72 6.05 -44.67
N GLY A 587 -41.29 4.88 -45.16
CA GLY A 587 -39.97 4.67 -45.74
C GLY A 587 -38.83 4.48 -44.74
N ASP A 588 -39.07 4.76 -43.46
CA ASP A 588 -38.05 4.77 -42.41
C ASP A 588 -38.50 3.97 -41.17
N ILE A 589 -37.54 3.43 -40.40
CA ILE A 589 -37.82 2.64 -39.19
C ILE A 589 -37.41 3.40 -37.93
N ARG A 590 -38.32 3.55 -36.96
CA ARG A 590 -38.02 4.16 -35.66
C ARG A 590 -37.50 3.14 -34.65
N ALA A 591 -36.87 3.62 -33.57
CA ALA A 591 -36.30 2.77 -32.53
C ALA A 591 -37.29 1.74 -31.93
N THR A 592 -38.58 2.07 -31.79
CA THR A 592 -39.59 1.13 -31.28
C THR A 592 -39.85 -0.01 -32.25
N GLU A 593 -39.95 0.30 -33.54
CA GLU A 593 -40.15 -0.68 -34.60
C GLU A 593 -38.89 -1.56 -34.73
N LEU A 594 -37.71 -0.94 -34.77
CA LEU A 594 -36.42 -1.65 -34.78
C LEU A 594 -36.33 -2.68 -33.65
N ARG A 595 -36.68 -2.29 -32.41
CA ARG A 595 -36.68 -3.18 -31.25
C ARG A 595 -37.56 -4.41 -31.49
N ASP A 596 -38.80 -4.19 -31.92
CA ASP A 596 -39.79 -5.26 -32.05
C ASP A 596 -39.39 -6.27 -33.14
N ILE A 597 -38.81 -5.79 -34.24
CA ILE A 597 -38.29 -6.62 -35.35
C ILE A 597 -37.08 -7.44 -34.88
N LEU A 598 -36.10 -6.77 -34.26
CA LEU A 598 -34.90 -7.44 -33.78
C LEU A 598 -35.24 -8.49 -32.74
N ASN A 599 -36.23 -8.22 -31.87
CA ASN A 599 -36.74 -9.21 -30.91
C ASN A 599 -37.44 -10.36 -31.61
N ALA A 600 -38.28 -10.11 -32.61
CA ALA A 600 -38.97 -11.16 -33.36
C ALA A 600 -38.01 -12.07 -34.14
N SER A 601 -36.83 -11.56 -34.51
CA SER A 601 -35.79 -12.32 -35.22
C SER A 601 -34.83 -13.03 -34.25
N PHE A 602 -34.18 -12.29 -33.33
CA PHE A 602 -33.06 -12.82 -32.55
C PHE A 602 -33.52 -13.76 -31.43
N THR A 603 -34.69 -13.52 -30.81
CA THR A 603 -35.16 -14.36 -29.67
C THR A 603 -35.52 -15.79 -30.10
N LYS A 604 -35.74 -16.01 -31.40
CA LYS A 604 -35.95 -17.34 -31.98
C LYS A 604 -34.65 -18.13 -32.17
N GLU A 605 -33.51 -17.44 -32.21
CA GLU A 605 -32.23 -18.08 -32.50
C GLU A 605 -31.49 -18.59 -31.25
N PHE A 606 -31.63 -17.91 -30.12
CA PHE A 606 -31.04 -18.28 -28.84
C PHE A 606 -31.74 -17.55 -27.69
N PRO A 607 -31.69 -18.08 -26.45
CA PRO A 607 -32.41 -17.50 -25.33
C PRO A 607 -31.77 -16.19 -24.87
N PHE A 608 -32.54 -15.10 -24.91
CA PHE A 608 -32.26 -13.85 -24.20
C PHE A 608 -33.58 -13.06 -24.03
N ASN A 609 -33.58 -12.03 -23.18
CA ASN A 609 -34.80 -11.29 -22.79
C ASN A 609 -35.34 -10.30 -23.85
N GLY A 610 -34.74 -10.27 -25.04
CA GLY A 610 -34.99 -9.23 -26.02
C GLY A 610 -34.18 -7.95 -25.76
N PHE A 611 -34.04 -7.14 -26.80
CA PHE A 611 -33.45 -5.82 -26.79
C PHE A 611 -34.34 -4.82 -26.05
N SER A 612 -33.73 -4.00 -25.20
CA SER A 612 -34.40 -2.90 -24.53
C SER A 612 -34.70 -1.73 -25.48
N SER A 613 -35.60 -0.85 -25.06
CA SER A 613 -35.85 0.42 -25.78
C SER A 613 -34.61 1.32 -25.81
N GLU A 614 -33.72 1.19 -24.84
CA GLU A 614 -32.49 1.97 -24.81
C GLU A 614 -31.51 1.47 -25.86
N THR A 615 -31.29 0.16 -25.92
CA THR A 615 -30.44 -0.46 -26.94
C THR A 615 -30.91 -0.11 -28.35
N ALA A 616 -32.22 -0.16 -28.60
CA ALA A 616 -32.76 0.22 -29.90
C ALA A 616 -32.56 1.71 -30.22
N ARG A 617 -32.68 2.62 -29.24
CA ARG A 617 -32.37 4.05 -29.43
C ARG A 617 -30.90 4.29 -29.73
N SER A 618 -30.00 3.64 -29.00
CA SER A 618 -28.56 3.75 -29.25
C SER A 618 -28.16 3.18 -30.61
N MET A 619 -28.78 2.07 -31.04
CA MET A 619 -28.56 1.51 -32.38
C MET A 619 -28.96 2.50 -33.48
N VAL A 620 -30.09 3.19 -33.33
CA VAL A 620 -30.49 4.25 -34.26
C VAL A 620 -29.45 5.35 -34.25
N ALA A 621 -29.09 5.88 -33.07
CA ALA A 621 -28.13 6.97 -32.93
C ALA A 621 -26.73 6.67 -33.53
N LEU A 622 -26.30 5.40 -33.55
CA LEU A 622 -25.04 4.98 -34.15
C LEU A 622 -25.00 5.16 -35.68
N VAL A 623 -26.12 4.92 -36.37
CA VAL A 623 -26.16 4.92 -37.84
C VAL A 623 -26.96 6.07 -38.45
N ASP A 624 -27.72 6.81 -37.63
CA ASP A 624 -28.50 8.00 -37.98
C ASP A 624 -27.58 9.19 -38.31
N ALA A 625 -26.98 9.13 -39.49
CA ALA A 625 -26.00 10.12 -39.95
C ALA A 625 -26.66 11.45 -40.33
N ASP A 626 -27.95 11.43 -40.67
CA ASP A 626 -28.73 12.60 -41.07
C ASP A 626 -29.52 13.26 -39.92
N LEU A 627 -29.47 12.67 -38.72
CA LEU A 627 -30.16 13.12 -37.51
C LEU A 627 -31.69 13.14 -37.68
N SER A 628 -32.22 12.26 -38.53
CA SER A 628 -33.66 12.10 -38.76
C SER A 628 -34.38 11.47 -37.57
N GLY A 629 -33.65 10.74 -36.71
CA GLY A 629 -34.22 9.94 -35.62
C GLY A 629 -34.92 8.66 -36.09
N ALA A 630 -34.72 8.27 -37.34
CA ALA A 630 -35.22 7.05 -37.95
C ALA A 630 -34.15 6.43 -38.86
N LEU A 631 -34.39 5.22 -39.38
CA LEU A 631 -33.43 4.51 -40.23
C LEU A 631 -33.96 4.30 -41.63
N GLY A 632 -33.24 4.81 -42.62
CA GLY A 632 -33.42 4.41 -44.01
C GLY A 632 -32.82 3.02 -44.27
N PHE A 633 -33.10 2.43 -45.44
CA PHE A 633 -32.64 1.07 -45.76
C PHE A 633 -31.11 0.92 -45.75
N ALA A 634 -30.37 1.94 -46.20
CA ALA A 634 -28.91 1.91 -46.23
C ALA A 634 -28.30 1.85 -44.82
N GLU A 635 -28.84 2.63 -43.89
CA GLU A 635 -28.41 2.67 -42.48
C GLU A 635 -28.80 1.39 -41.76
N PHE A 636 -30.04 0.92 -41.97
CA PHE A 636 -30.50 -0.38 -41.45
C PHE A 636 -29.62 -1.53 -41.93
N LYS A 637 -29.23 -1.53 -43.21
CA LYS A 637 -28.34 -2.56 -43.78
C LYS A 637 -26.96 -2.54 -43.12
N LYS A 638 -26.37 -1.37 -42.87
CA LYS A 638 -25.09 -1.24 -42.15
C LYS A 638 -25.21 -1.85 -40.75
N LEU A 639 -26.20 -1.38 -39.98
CA LEU A 639 -26.47 -1.88 -38.63
C LEU A 639 -26.69 -3.40 -38.60
N TRP A 640 -27.45 -3.94 -39.54
CA TRP A 640 -27.73 -5.38 -39.60
C TRP A 640 -26.47 -6.21 -39.82
N MET A 641 -25.52 -5.73 -40.64
CA MET A 641 -24.23 -6.42 -40.83
C MET A 641 -23.41 -6.43 -39.54
N ASP A 642 -23.33 -5.31 -38.85
CA ASP A 642 -22.59 -5.20 -37.58
C ASP A 642 -23.18 -6.12 -36.51
N LEU A 643 -24.52 -6.13 -36.36
CA LEU A 643 -25.22 -7.01 -35.43
C LEU A 643 -24.98 -8.50 -35.72
N ARG A 644 -24.81 -8.90 -36.98
CA ARG A 644 -24.48 -10.29 -37.32
C ARG A 644 -23.09 -10.68 -36.84
N ILE A 645 -22.11 -9.78 -37.02
CA ILE A 645 -20.72 -10.00 -36.57
C ILE A 645 -20.69 -10.09 -35.04
N TRP A 646 -21.27 -9.11 -34.35
CA TRP A 646 -21.30 -9.07 -32.90
C TRP A 646 -22.07 -10.27 -32.31
N LYS A 647 -23.20 -10.67 -32.90
CA LYS A 647 -23.92 -11.90 -32.51
C LYS A 647 -23.06 -13.15 -32.68
N SER A 648 -22.39 -13.29 -33.83
CA SER A 648 -21.55 -14.46 -34.10
C SER A 648 -20.43 -14.59 -33.05
N MET A 649 -19.83 -13.47 -32.70
CA MET A 649 -18.81 -13.40 -31.66
C MET A 649 -19.39 -13.72 -30.29
N PHE A 650 -20.54 -13.15 -29.92
CA PHE A 650 -21.21 -13.48 -28.66
C PHE A 650 -21.45 -14.99 -28.50
N LYS A 651 -22.04 -15.63 -29.53
CA LYS A 651 -22.33 -17.08 -29.51
C LYS A 651 -21.09 -17.96 -29.38
N LYS A 652 -19.89 -17.46 -29.72
CA LYS A 652 -18.63 -18.18 -29.56
C LYS A 652 -18.19 -18.26 -28.08
N PHE A 653 -18.56 -17.26 -27.28
CA PHE A 653 -18.20 -17.15 -25.87
C PHE A 653 -19.32 -17.60 -24.93
N ASP A 654 -20.59 -17.49 -25.33
CA ASP A 654 -21.75 -18.10 -24.65
C ASP A 654 -21.79 -19.62 -24.85
N ARG A 655 -20.90 -20.34 -24.17
CA ARG A 655 -20.70 -21.80 -24.36
C ARG A 655 -21.87 -22.64 -23.86
N ASP A 656 -22.52 -22.22 -22.79
CA ASP A 656 -23.68 -22.90 -22.20
C ASP A 656 -25.01 -22.43 -22.80
N LYS A 657 -24.97 -21.46 -23.72
CA LYS A 657 -26.11 -20.95 -24.50
C LYS A 657 -27.21 -20.39 -23.59
N ASN A 658 -26.80 -19.73 -22.52
CA ASN A 658 -27.70 -19.18 -21.52
C ASN A 658 -28.07 -17.71 -21.82
N GLY A 659 -27.52 -17.12 -22.88
CA GLY A 659 -27.77 -15.73 -23.27
C GLY A 659 -26.86 -14.71 -22.57
N SER A 660 -25.78 -15.16 -21.94
CA SER A 660 -24.79 -14.34 -21.23
C SER A 660 -23.40 -14.96 -21.28
N PHE A 661 -22.37 -14.17 -20.99
CA PHE A 661 -21.02 -14.68 -20.72
C PHE A 661 -20.39 -13.92 -19.54
N ASP A 662 -19.28 -14.44 -19.01
CA ASP A 662 -18.63 -13.87 -17.82
C ASP A 662 -17.86 -12.59 -18.16
N ALA A 663 -17.92 -11.57 -17.31
CA ALA A 663 -17.23 -10.30 -17.52
C ALA A 663 -15.71 -10.45 -17.70
N PHE A 664 -15.05 -11.49 -17.18
CA PHE A 664 -13.64 -11.76 -17.47
C PHE A 664 -13.39 -12.17 -18.92
N GLU A 665 -14.38 -12.75 -19.60
CA GLU A 665 -14.28 -13.14 -21.02
C GLU A 665 -14.49 -11.94 -21.96
N LEU A 666 -15.09 -10.84 -21.48
CA LEU A 666 -15.38 -9.65 -22.29
C LEU A 666 -14.11 -9.08 -22.94
N ARG A 667 -12.98 -9.06 -22.24
CA ARG A 667 -11.74 -8.49 -22.78
C ARG A 667 -11.26 -9.25 -24.02
N ASP A 668 -11.34 -10.56 -23.99
CA ASP A 668 -10.99 -11.42 -25.13
C ASP A 668 -11.98 -11.23 -26.28
N VAL A 669 -13.28 -11.05 -25.98
CA VAL A 669 -14.32 -10.74 -26.97
C VAL A 669 -14.03 -9.41 -27.66
N MET A 670 -13.76 -8.37 -26.88
CA MET A 670 -13.44 -7.02 -27.36
C MET A 670 -12.17 -7.04 -28.23
N ARG A 671 -11.10 -7.69 -27.77
CA ARG A 671 -9.85 -7.80 -28.54
C ARG A 671 -10.05 -8.56 -29.85
N SER A 672 -10.88 -9.60 -29.86
CA SER A 672 -11.24 -10.34 -31.08
C SER A 672 -12.05 -9.50 -32.07
N LEU A 673 -12.71 -8.44 -31.59
CA LEU A 673 -13.45 -7.45 -32.38
C LEU A 673 -12.62 -6.19 -32.68
N GLY A 674 -11.30 -6.19 -32.46
CA GLY A 674 -10.45 -5.02 -32.72
C GLY A 674 -10.58 -3.89 -31.69
N PHE A 675 -11.25 -4.13 -30.56
CA PHE A 675 -11.32 -3.20 -29.44
C PHE A 675 -10.26 -3.55 -28.39
N GLN A 676 -9.24 -2.71 -28.26
CA GLN A 676 -8.28 -2.77 -27.18
C GLN A 676 -8.55 -1.60 -26.22
N VAL A 677 -8.70 -1.88 -24.93
CA VAL A 677 -9.05 -0.89 -23.91
C VAL A 677 -8.18 -1.04 -22.68
N SER A 678 -7.85 0.08 -22.04
CA SER A 678 -7.10 0.09 -20.78
C SER A 678 -7.90 -0.51 -19.63
N ASN A 679 -7.23 -0.94 -18.56
CA ASN A 679 -7.86 -1.38 -17.31
C ASN A 679 -8.86 -0.34 -16.80
N LYS A 680 -8.51 0.95 -16.86
CA LYS A 680 -9.40 2.04 -16.44
C LYS A 680 -10.72 2.05 -17.21
N VAL A 681 -10.67 1.94 -18.55
CA VAL A 681 -11.86 1.91 -19.40
C VAL A 681 -12.63 0.61 -19.20
N TYR A 682 -11.93 -0.51 -19.13
CA TYR A 682 -12.52 -1.83 -18.91
C TYR A 682 -13.27 -1.92 -17.58
N ASN A 683 -12.71 -1.37 -16.50
CA ASN A 683 -13.38 -1.29 -15.19
C ASN A 683 -14.71 -0.55 -15.28
N ALA A 684 -14.74 0.59 -15.99
CA ALA A 684 -15.97 1.36 -16.19
C ALA A 684 -17.00 0.59 -17.02
N ILE A 685 -16.56 -0.17 -18.03
CA ILE A 685 -17.41 -1.06 -18.82
C ILE A 685 -18.04 -2.12 -17.92
N VAL A 686 -17.24 -2.87 -17.15
CA VAL A 686 -17.74 -3.93 -16.28
C VAL A 686 -18.72 -3.38 -15.24
N GLN A 687 -18.40 -2.26 -14.59
CA GLN A 687 -19.31 -1.63 -13.60
C GLN A 687 -20.65 -1.19 -14.19
N ARG A 688 -20.70 -0.87 -15.48
CA ARG A 688 -21.91 -0.37 -16.14
C ARG A 688 -22.76 -1.49 -16.76
N TYR A 689 -22.13 -2.51 -17.32
CA TYR A 689 -22.79 -3.49 -18.18
C TYR A 689 -22.82 -4.91 -17.61
N ALA A 690 -22.03 -5.23 -16.58
CA ALA A 690 -22.12 -6.52 -15.90
C ALA A 690 -23.22 -6.50 -14.83
N ASP A 691 -23.95 -7.61 -14.70
CA ASP A 691 -24.95 -7.80 -13.64
C ASP A 691 -24.31 -8.01 -12.26
N SER A 692 -25.15 -8.16 -11.22
CA SER A 692 -24.67 -8.42 -9.85
C SER A 692 -23.88 -9.74 -9.68
N ALA A 693 -23.97 -10.64 -10.66
CA ALA A 693 -23.24 -11.90 -10.71
C ALA A 693 -21.99 -11.81 -11.61
N GLY A 694 -21.71 -10.66 -12.24
CA GLY A 694 -20.58 -10.47 -13.14
C GLY A 694 -20.81 -10.99 -14.55
N ARG A 695 -22.06 -11.19 -14.95
CA ARG A 695 -22.42 -11.66 -16.29
C ARG A 695 -22.84 -10.50 -17.17
N ILE A 696 -22.54 -10.62 -18.46
CA ILE A 696 -22.95 -9.65 -19.47
C ILE A 696 -24.02 -10.29 -20.34
N MET A 697 -25.23 -9.73 -20.27
CA MET A 697 -26.35 -10.21 -21.07
C MET A 697 -26.19 -9.76 -22.52
N PHE A 698 -26.81 -10.48 -23.47
CA PHE A 698 -26.70 -10.13 -24.88
C PHE A 698 -27.15 -8.69 -25.21
N ASP A 699 -28.21 -8.20 -24.57
CA ASP A 699 -28.68 -6.81 -24.76
C ASP A 699 -27.62 -5.79 -24.32
N ASP A 700 -27.06 -5.97 -23.11
CA ASP A 700 -26.02 -5.11 -22.55
C ASP A 700 -24.72 -5.15 -23.36
N TYR A 701 -24.36 -6.33 -23.88
CA TYR A 701 -23.22 -6.51 -24.78
C TYR A 701 -23.38 -5.69 -26.07
N ILE A 702 -24.55 -5.76 -26.70
CA ILE A 702 -24.80 -5.00 -27.93
C ILE A 702 -24.84 -3.50 -27.63
N LEU A 703 -25.53 -3.09 -26.56
CA LEU A 703 -25.56 -1.69 -26.12
C LEU A 703 -24.15 -1.14 -25.86
N LEU A 704 -23.28 -1.92 -25.22
CA LEU A 704 -21.88 -1.58 -25.01
C LEU A 704 -21.16 -1.33 -26.34
N LEU A 705 -21.23 -2.27 -27.29
CA LEU A 705 -20.53 -2.15 -28.56
C LEU A 705 -21.02 -0.95 -29.38
N VAL A 706 -22.34 -0.76 -29.46
CA VAL A 706 -22.97 0.38 -30.13
C VAL A 706 -22.44 1.70 -29.56
N ARG A 707 -22.44 1.84 -28.24
CA ARG A 707 -21.93 3.05 -27.57
C ARG A 707 -20.44 3.24 -27.76
N LEU A 708 -19.67 2.16 -27.66
CA LEU A 708 -18.22 2.23 -27.81
C LEU A 708 -17.83 2.69 -29.22
N VAL A 709 -18.48 2.15 -30.25
CA VAL A 709 -18.28 2.60 -31.64
C VAL A 709 -18.70 4.06 -31.80
N THR A 710 -19.88 4.44 -31.30
CA THR A 710 -20.39 5.82 -31.38
C THR A 710 -19.42 6.82 -30.74
N VAL A 711 -18.89 6.51 -29.55
CA VAL A 711 -17.89 7.33 -28.84
C VAL A 711 -16.63 7.50 -29.66
N VAL A 712 -16.12 6.42 -30.26
CA VAL A 712 -14.88 6.46 -31.04
C VAL A 712 -15.06 7.21 -32.34
N GLU A 713 -16.13 6.95 -33.09
CA GLU A 713 -16.41 7.68 -34.33
C GLU A 713 -16.57 9.17 -34.04
N THR A 714 -17.26 9.53 -32.96
CA THR A 714 -17.39 10.92 -32.50
C THR A 714 -16.04 11.54 -32.15
N PHE A 715 -15.17 10.80 -31.44
CA PHE A 715 -13.82 11.26 -31.11
C PHE A 715 -12.98 11.49 -32.37
N LYS A 716 -12.93 10.51 -33.27
CA LYS A 716 -12.18 10.57 -34.54
C LYS A 716 -12.66 11.71 -35.43
N ALA A 717 -13.98 11.97 -35.48
CA ALA A 717 -14.54 13.09 -36.24
C ALA A 717 -14.07 14.46 -35.74
N GLN A 718 -13.67 14.57 -34.46
CA GLN A 718 -13.21 15.81 -33.83
C GLN A 718 -11.68 15.87 -33.62
N GLU A 719 -10.97 14.79 -33.94
CA GLU A 719 -9.51 14.73 -33.88
C GLU A 719 -8.91 15.35 -35.15
N ARG A 720 -8.34 16.56 -35.02
CA ARG A 720 -7.78 17.30 -36.17
C ARG A 720 -6.29 17.11 -36.39
N LEU A 721 -5.55 16.77 -35.33
CA LEU A 721 -4.09 16.78 -35.32
C LEU A 721 -3.46 15.38 -35.13
N ASN A 722 -4.28 14.33 -35.01
CA ASN A 722 -3.85 12.94 -34.78
C ASN A 722 -2.85 12.81 -33.61
N ASP A 723 -3.05 13.63 -32.58
CA ASP A 723 -2.21 13.72 -31.38
C ASP A 723 -2.91 13.12 -30.15
N GLY A 724 -3.99 12.36 -30.35
CA GLY A 724 -4.77 11.74 -29.29
C GLY A 724 -5.69 12.73 -28.56
N ARG A 725 -6.00 13.89 -29.16
CA ARG A 725 -6.88 14.91 -28.57
C ARG A 725 -7.99 15.32 -29.54
N ALA A 726 -9.23 15.22 -29.06
CA ALA A 726 -10.41 15.77 -29.72
C ALA A 726 -10.81 17.10 -29.06
N VAL A 727 -11.11 18.12 -29.87
CA VAL A 727 -11.49 19.45 -29.38
C VAL A 727 -12.96 19.70 -29.70
N PHE A 728 -13.76 19.94 -28.66
CA PHE A 728 -15.19 20.21 -28.79
C PHE A 728 -15.51 21.65 -28.35
N GLY A 729 -16.40 22.32 -29.08
CA GLY A 729 -17.17 23.44 -28.54
C GLY A 729 -18.20 22.93 -27.52
N LEU A 730 -18.71 23.79 -26.65
CA LEU A 730 -19.70 23.36 -25.62
C LEU A 730 -20.96 22.76 -26.25
N GLU A 731 -21.50 23.39 -27.29
CA GLU A 731 -22.70 22.90 -27.98
C GLU A 731 -22.45 21.57 -28.69
N ASP A 732 -21.32 21.44 -29.39
CA ASP A 732 -20.92 20.18 -30.04
C ASP A 732 -20.70 19.07 -29.01
N PHE A 733 -20.04 19.37 -27.89
CA PHE A 733 -19.83 18.41 -26.80
C PHE A 733 -21.15 17.91 -26.23
N VAL A 734 -22.06 18.82 -25.88
CA VAL A 734 -23.38 18.47 -25.32
C VAL A 734 -24.17 17.64 -26.34
N ARG A 735 -24.22 18.07 -27.61
CA ARG A 735 -24.89 17.32 -28.68
C ARG A 735 -24.32 15.90 -28.80
N SER A 736 -23.00 15.77 -28.89
CA SER A 736 -22.32 14.48 -28.97
C SER A 736 -22.62 13.58 -27.77
N THR A 737 -22.62 14.12 -26.55
CA THR A 737 -22.91 13.33 -25.34
C THR A 737 -24.36 12.89 -25.20
N ILE A 738 -25.33 13.57 -25.82
CA ILE A 738 -26.75 13.18 -25.79
C ILE A 738 -27.02 12.01 -26.74
N TYR A 739 -26.24 11.92 -27.83
CA TYR A 739 -26.36 10.85 -28.84
C TYR A 739 -25.58 9.58 -28.46
N ILE A 740 -24.76 9.61 -27.40
CA ILE A 740 -24.00 8.48 -26.83
C ILE A 740 -24.76 7.90 -25.62
#